data_AF-A0AAN8HC30-F1
#
_entry.id   AF-A0AAN8HC30-F1
#
_cell.length_a   1.000
_cell.length_b   1.000
_cell.length_c   1.000
_cell.angle_alpha   90.00
_cell.angle_beta   90.00
_cell.angle_gamma   90.00
#
_symmetry.space_group_name_H-M   'P 1'
#
loop_
_entity.id
_entity.type
_entity.pdbx_description
1 polymer ?
#
loop_
_entity_poly.entity_id
_entity_poly.type
_entity_poly.pdbx_seq_one_letter_code
_entity_poly.pdbx_strand_id
1 'polypeptide(L)'
;MSLTFEGRVVLVTGAGGGLGREYALAFAERGASVIVNDLGVDTKGGGKSSAAADKVVEEIRAKGGKAVANYDSVEDGEKLIQSALDAFGRIDVLVNNAGILRDRSFARTSDLDWDLIHRVHLRGSFLVTRAAWNHMKNQKFGRIIMTTSGAGIYGNFGQANYSAAKLGLLGLANTLAIEGRKYNIYCNTIAPVAGSRLTETVMPPDLVASLKPEFVAPLVLWLCHEQCQENGALFETGAGWIAKLRWERSLGRTVRQKNQPMTPEAVRDQWDQICDFTDATKPTSLQESTMSIVSVLSQVESGGEVSGNPTSAAVSSSGINPIEAVGTKLPPSSFSYTHIQCILYALGVGMSTKDPDHLRFLYEGHEDFVCLPSFGVIVAQSVLMGGGLTSVPGLNIDFTQVLHGEQYLELYKPLPTSGTLTSETTIADVLDKGSGAVILMDVKTFCDEELICFNQFSVFVVGSRGLRREEELGQSNSKLLCPPPQRAPDAVVIDSTSTDQAALYRLSGDWNPLHIDPSFAAMGGFKAPILHGLCSFGFAARHVLKQFADNDPSRFKAIKVRFAKPVMPGQSIQTEMWKEGNRIHIQCKVKETDAVVLTGAYVDLHGAAEASPEDPPQAGGLHSELVFAEIGRRIKDTGSELVKKVNAVFGWEITKDGKIAAQWTIDLKNGSGSLQKGPHSGKADVTITVSDEDFLEVVQGKLNPQKAFFSGKLKVRGNIMLSQKLEVILKDHAKL
;
A
#
# COMPACT_ATOMS: atom_id res chain seq x y z
N MET A 1 12.88 -17.59 12.57
CA MET A 1 12.56 -19.00 12.89
C MET A 1 12.47 -19.76 11.57
N SER A 2 12.82 -21.05 11.54
CA SER A 2 12.70 -21.91 10.35
C SER A 2 11.24 -22.32 10.10
N LEU A 3 10.82 -22.39 8.84
CA LEU A 3 9.50 -22.92 8.45
C LEU A 3 9.40 -24.42 8.76
N THR A 4 8.38 -24.82 9.52
CA THR A 4 8.14 -26.19 9.99
C THR A 4 6.71 -26.64 9.63
N PHE A 5 6.53 -27.95 9.47
CA PHE A 5 5.27 -28.62 9.15
C PHE A 5 4.89 -29.66 10.21
N GLU A 6 5.44 -29.53 11.42
CA GLU A 6 5.06 -30.38 12.55
C GLU A 6 3.55 -30.41 12.75
N GLY A 7 3.00 -31.63 12.89
CA GLY A 7 1.57 -31.86 13.07
C GLY A 7 0.72 -31.68 11.81
N ARG A 8 1.32 -31.38 10.65
CA ARG A 8 0.64 -31.31 9.35
C ARG A 8 0.73 -32.63 8.59
N VAL A 9 -0.39 -33.04 7.98
CA VAL A 9 -0.45 -34.19 7.08
C VAL A 9 -0.45 -33.71 5.63
N VAL A 10 0.54 -34.16 4.87
CA VAL A 10 0.78 -33.73 3.49
C VAL A 10 0.61 -34.92 2.55
N LEU A 11 -0.27 -34.80 1.55
CA LEU A 11 -0.39 -35.77 0.48
C LEU A 11 0.25 -35.21 -0.81
N VAL A 12 1.15 -35.98 -1.42
CA VAL A 12 1.76 -35.65 -2.71
C VAL A 12 1.42 -36.76 -3.71
N THR A 13 0.74 -36.40 -4.80
CA THR A 13 0.43 -37.35 -5.88
C THR A 13 1.57 -37.46 -6.89
N GLY A 14 1.84 -38.66 -7.39
CA GLY A 14 2.98 -38.91 -8.28
C GLY A 14 4.33 -38.65 -7.60
N ALA A 15 4.47 -39.10 -6.36
CA ALA A 15 5.61 -38.84 -5.48
C ALA A 15 6.71 -39.91 -5.56
N GLY A 16 6.62 -40.88 -6.46
CA GLY A 16 7.62 -41.94 -6.63
C GLY A 16 8.91 -41.49 -7.34
N GLY A 17 8.92 -40.30 -7.95
CA GLY A 17 10.10 -39.74 -8.61
C GLY A 17 9.96 -38.25 -8.96
N GLY A 18 11.03 -37.67 -9.51
CA GLY A 18 11.06 -36.28 -9.99
C GLY A 18 10.64 -35.26 -8.93
N LEU A 19 9.82 -34.28 -9.34
CA LEU A 19 9.30 -33.21 -8.49
C LEU A 19 8.53 -33.73 -7.28
N GLY A 20 7.62 -34.70 -7.47
CA GLY A 20 6.80 -35.23 -6.39
C GLY A 20 7.62 -35.89 -5.28
N ARG A 21 8.65 -36.66 -5.64
CA ARG A 21 9.60 -37.24 -4.68
C ARG A 21 10.29 -36.15 -3.86
N GLU A 22 10.74 -35.10 -4.52
CA GLU A 22 11.47 -34.01 -3.85
C GLU A 22 10.57 -33.21 -2.91
N TYR A 23 9.32 -32.95 -3.29
CA TYR A 23 8.33 -32.36 -2.39
C TYR A 23 8.12 -33.22 -1.15
N ALA A 24 7.92 -34.53 -1.33
CA ALA A 24 7.69 -35.46 -0.23
C ALA A 24 8.86 -35.49 0.77
N LEU A 25 10.11 -35.53 0.27
CA LEU A 25 11.31 -35.47 1.09
C LEU A 25 11.42 -34.13 1.84
N ALA A 26 11.23 -33.02 1.14
CA ALA A 26 11.36 -31.67 1.72
C ALA A 26 10.30 -31.38 2.80
N PHE A 27 9.06 -31.85 2.62
CA PHE A 27 8.02 -31.75 3.66
C PHE A 27 8.36 -32.62 4.88
N ALA A 28 8.80 -33.87 4.66
CA ALA A 28 9.12 -34.78 5.74
C ALA A 28 10.33 -34.31 6.57
N GLU A 29 11.36 -33.76 5.92
CA GLU A 29 12.53 -33.16 6.58
C GLU A 29 12.14 -32.02 7.53
N ARG A 30 10.99 -31.38 7.30
CA ARG A 30 10.45 -30.29 8.11
C ARG A 30 9.32 -30.73 9.04
N GLY A 31 9.22 -32.02 9.34
CA GLY A 31 8.33 -32.56 10.38
C GLY A 31 6.92 -32.93 9.93
N ALA A 32 6.60 -32.86 8.63
CA ALA A 32 5.32 -33.32 8.12
C ALA A 32 5.17 -34.85 8.19
N SER A 33 3.93 -35.32 8.39
CA SER A 33 3.55 -36.71 8.10
C SER A 33 3.10 -36.80 6.64
N VAL A 34 3.80 -37.60 5.83
CA VAL A 34 3.64 -37.57 4.36
C VAL A 34 2.95 -38.82 3.82
N ILE A 35 1.94 -38.63 2.97
CA ILE A 35 1.37 -39.67 2.12
C ILE A 35 2.05 -39.60 0.75
N VAL A 36 2.84 -40.63 0.44
CA VAL A 36 3.55 -40.77 -0.84
C VAL A 36 2.66 -41.58 -1.77
N ASN A 37 1.86 -40.91 -2.61
CA ASN A 37 1.06 -41.58 -3.62
C ASN A 37 1.86 -41.75 -4.93
N ASP A 38 1.95 -42.97 -5.44
CA ASP A 38 2.42 -43.22 -6.81
C ASP A 38 1.82 -44.52 -7.36
N LEU A 39 1.30 -44.47 -8.60
CA LEU A 39 0.74 -45.64 -9.26
C LEU A 39 1.84 -46.58 -9.82
N GLY A 40 3.07 -46.08 -9.96
CA GLY A 40 4.21 -46.82 -10.51
C GLY A 40 4.08 -47.10 -12.01
N VAL A 41 3.43 -46.20 -12.75
CA VAL A 41 3.30 -46.27 -14.21
C VAL A 41 4.51 -45.65 -14.90
N ASP A 42 4.73 -46.03 -16.16
CA ASP A 42 5.66 -45.31 -17.03
C ASP A 42 5.14 -43.91 -17.41
N THR A 43 5.98 -43.12 -18.08
CA THR A 43 5.65 -41.74 -18.48
C THR A 43 4.49 -41.64 -19.49
N LYS A 44 4.08 -42.75 -20.10
CA LYS A 44 2.96 -42.85 -21.05
C LYS A 44 1.70 -43.46 -20.41
N GLY A 45 1.72 -43.77 -19.12
CA GLY A 45 0.60 -44.34 -18.36
C GLY A 45 0.47 -45.86 -18.48
N GLY A 46 1.52 -46.59 -18.85
CA GLY A 46 1.55 -48.06 -18.89
C GLY A 46 2.16 -48.70 -17.63
N GLY A 47 1.71 -49.91 -17.28
CA GLY A 47 2.22 -50.68 -16.13
C GLY A 47 1.54 -50.34 -14.79
N LYS A 48 1.97 -50.97 -13.69
CA LYS A 48 1.65 -50.61 -12.29
C LYS A 48 2.71 -51.24 -11.37
N SER A 49 3.23 -50.50 -10.39
CA SER A 49 4.21 -51.03 -9.42
C SER A 49 4.12 -50.29 -8.09
N SER A 50 4.22 -51.01 -6.95
CA SER A 50 4.30 -50.37 -5.63
C SER A 50 5.69 -49.79 -5.34
N ALA A 51 6.73 -50.32 -5.99
CA ALA A 51 8.12 -50.08 -5.63
C ALA A 51 8.55 -48.61 -5.66
N ALA A 52 7.92 -47.79 -6.53
CA ALA A 52 8.25 -46.37 -6.64
C ALA A 52 7.85 -45.58 -5.37
N ALA A 53 6.64 -45.80 -4.85
CA ALA A 53 6.18 -45.17 -3.62
C ALA A 53 6.92 -45.74 -2.40
N ASP A 54 7.10 -47.07 -2.35
CA ASP A 54 7.79 -47.77 -1.26
C ASP A 54 9.19 -47.22 -1.04
N LYS A 55 9.96 -47.08 -2.11
CA LYS A 55 11.33 -46.55 -2.05
C LYS A 55 11.40 -45.15 -1.43
N VAL A 56 10.48 -44.25 -1.80
CA VAL A 56 10.48 -42.88 -1.27
C VAL A 56 10.04 -42.85 0.20
N VAL A 57 9.12 -43.73 0.60
CA VAL A 57 8.75 -43.90 2.01
C VAL A 57 9.92 -44.42 2.84
N GLU A 58 10.67 -45.40 2.33
CA GLU A 58 11.88 -45.91 2.97
C GLU A 58 12.94 -44.82 3.11
N GLU A 59 13.17 -44.02 2.06
CA GLU A 59 14.08 -42.88 2.10
C GLU A 59 13.68 -41.84 3.16
N ILE A 60 12.38 -41.51 3.25
CA ILE A 60 11.85 -40.59 4.28
C ILE A 60 12.09 -41.17 5.69
N ARG A 61 11.76 -42.44 5.90
CA ARG A 61 11.92 -43.11 7.20
C ARG A 61 13.39 -43.22 7.61
N ALA A 62 14.28 -43.50 6.68
CA ALA A 62 15.73 -43.55 6.90
C ALA A 62 16.29 -42.18 7.36
N LYS A 63 15.66 -41.08 6.95
CA LYS A 63 15.97 -39.71 7.41
C LYS A 63 15.22 -39.30 8.69
N GLY A 64 14.50 -40.22 9.34
CA GLY A 64 13.75 -39.96 10.57
C GLY A 64 12.38 -39.32 10.38
N GLY A 65 11.90 -39.18 9.14
CA GLY A 65 10.57 -38.64 8.84
C GLY A 65 9.44 -39.67 8.96
N LYS A 66 8.20 -39.19 8.88
CA LYS A 66 6.98 -40.03 8.94
C LYS A 66 6.34 -40.10 7.56
N ALA A 67 6.21 -41.30 7.00
CA ALA A 67 5.50 -41.49 5.74
C ALA A 67 4.82 -42.86 5.62
N VAL A 68 3.75 -42.90 4.81
CA VAL A 68 3.11 -44.12 4.31
C VAL A 68 2.87 -44.01 2.80
N ALA A 69 2.86 -45.15 2.12
CA ALA A 69 2.66 -45.23 0.68
C ALA A 69 1.17 -45.38 0.34
N ASN A 70 0.76 -44.87 -0.81
CA ASN A 70 -0.52 -45.18 -1.45
C ASN A 70 -0.27 -45.53 -2.93
N TYR A 71 -0.93 -46.58 -3.43
CA TYR A 71 -0.70 -47.15 -4.77
C TYR A 71 -1.90 -47.02 -5.71
N ASP A 72 -2.88 -46.19 -5.33
CA ASP A 72 -4.10 -45.99 -6.10
C ASP A 72 -3.89 -44.93 -7.18
N SER A 73 -4.71 -45.01 -8.24
CA SER A 73 -4.76 -43.97 -9.25
C SER A 73 -5.38 -42.71 -8.63
N VAL A 74 -4.96 -41.53 -9.07
CA VAL A 74 -5.63 -40.26 -8.75
C VAL A 74 -7.10 -40.23 -9.23
N GLU A 75 -7.47 -41.14 -10.12
CA GLU A 75 -8.87 -41.38 -10.52
C GLU A 75 -9.73 -41.97 -9.39
N ASP A 76 -9.11 -42.55 -8.37
CA ASP A 76 -9.74 -43.06 -7.15
C ASP A 76 -9.46 -42.13 -5.96
N GLY A 77 -9.60 -40.82 -6.15
CA GLY A 77 -9.15 -39.80 -5.18
C GLY A 77 -9.62 -39.99 -3.74
N GLU A 78 -10.77 -40.63 -3.51
CA GLU A 78 -11.26 -40.98 -2.16
C GLU A 78 -10.30 -41.90 -1.40
N LYS A 79 -9.72 -42.91 -2.07
CA LYS A 79 -8.80 -43.88 -1.44
C LYS A 79 -7.49 -43.22 -1.00
N LEU A 80 -7.03 -42.22 -1.76
CA LEU A 80 -5.84 -41.44 -1.44
C LEU A 80 -6.07 -40.65 -0.14
N ILE A 81 -7.21 -39.99 -0.02
CA ILE A 81 -7.57 -39.24 1.19
C ILE A 81 -7.83 -40.19 2.36
N GLN A 82 -8.51 -41.31 2.13
CA GLN A 82 -8.73 -42.33 3.16
C GLN A 82 -7.40 -42.84 3.74
N SER A 83 -6.37 -43.02 2.90
CA SER A 83 -5.03 -43.41 3.38
C SER A 83 -4.42 -42.37 4.34
N ALA A 84 -4.69 -41.07 4.12
CA ALA A 84 -4.26 -40.01 5.02
C ALA A 84 -5.01 -40.05 6.36
N LEU A 85 -6.33 -40.28 6.29
CA LEU A 85 -7.20 -40.39 7.47
C LEU A 85 -6.86 -41.63 8.31
N ASP A 86 -6.65 -42.78 7.68
CA ASP A 86 -6.34 -44.03 8.38
C ASP A 86 -4.97 -43.97 9.06
N ALA A 87 -3.97 -43.39 8.38
CA ALA A 87 -2.60 -43.33 8.90
C ALA A 87 -2.41 -42.23 9.94
N PHE A 88 -3.01 -41.05 9.74
CA PHE A 88 -2.69 -39.84 10.50
C PHE A 88 -3.92 -39.03 10.96
N GLY A 89 -5.14 -39.49 10.69
CA GLY A 89 -6.38 -38.92 11.21
C GLY A 89 -6.85 -37.61 10.56
N ARG A 90 -6.09 -37.05 9.62
CA ARG A 90 -6.39 -35.75 8.98
C ARG A 90 -5.69 -35.58 7.64
N ILE A 91 -6.02 -34.50 6.94
CA ILE A 91 -5.34 -34.00 5.75
C ILE A 91 -5.28 -32.46 5.79
N ASP A 92 -4.08 -31.89 5.63
CA ASP A 92 -3.82 -30.45 5.72
C ASP A 92 -3.34 -29.86 4.39
N VAL A 93 -2.48 -30.59 3.69
CA VAL A 93 -1.83 -30.13 2.45
C VAL A 93 -2.03 -31.17 1.36
N LEU A 94 -2.44 -30.72 0.17
CA LEU A 94 -2.56 -31.53 -1.02
C LEU A 94 -1.72 -30.95 -2.16
N VAL A 95 -0.75 -31.71 -2.65
CA VAL A 95 0.04 -31.36 -3.83
C VAL A 95 -0.36 -32.27 -4.99
N ASN A 96 -1.19 -31.74 -5.90
CA ASN A 96 -1.62 -32.42 -7.12
C ASN A 96 -0.50 -32.33 -8.17
N ASN A 97 0.35 -33.35 -8.22
CA ASN A 97 1.54 -33.40 -9.08
C ASN A 97 1.52 -34.57 -10.09
N ALA A 98 0.76 -35.64 -9.85
CA ALA A 98 0.70 -36.80 -10.76
C ALA A 98 0.42 -36.40 -12.22
N GLY A 99 1.10 -37.07 -13.15
CA GLY A 99 1.02 -36.72 -14.56
C GLY A 99 1.73 -37.69 -15.49
N ILE A 100 1.30 -37.67 -16.76
CA ILE A 100 1.82 -38.51 -17.86
C ILE A 100 1.90 -37.66 -19.14
N LEU A 101 2.52 -38.18 -20.20
CA LEU A 101 2.58 -37.54 -21.52
C LEU A 101 2.07 -38.46 -22.63
N ARG A 102 1.35 -37.87 -23.58
CA ARG A 102 0.84 -38.50 -24.82
C ARG A 102 0.94 -37.52 -25.98
N ASP A 103 2.16 -37.11 -26.28
CA ASP A 103 2.43 -36.07 -27.26
C ASP A 103 2.14 -36.57 -28.69
N ARG A 104 1.27 -35.84 -29.38
CA ARG A 104 0.83 -36.10 -30.76
C ARG A 104 0.50 -34.77 -31.42
N SER A 105 0.88 -34.62 -32.70
CA SER A 105 0.32 -33.54 -33.53
C SER A 105 -1.20 -33.60 -33.46
N PHE A 106 -1.89 -32.45 -33.45
CA PHE A 106 -3.34 -32.36 -33.18
C PHE A 106 -4.19 -33.40 -33.94
N ALA A 107 -4.01 -33.53 -35.27
CA ALA A 107 -4.77 -34.47 -36.09
C ALA A 107 -4.48 -35.96 -35.82
N ARG A 108 -3.42 -36.28 -35.07
CA ARG A 108 -3.02 -37.65 -34.70
C ARG A 108 -3.27 -37.95 -33.22
N THR A 109 -3.87 -37.04 -32.48
CA THR A 109 -4.29 -37.30 -31.10
C THR A 109 -5.49 -38.24 -31.16
N SER A 110 -5.33 -39.47 -30.68
CA SER A 110 -6.45 -40.41 -30.54
C SER A 110 -7.34 -40.03 -29.35
N ASP A 111 -8.59 -40.49 -29.34
CA ASP A 111 -9.51 -40.32 -28.21
C ASP A 111 -8.89 -40.83 -26.90
N LEU A 112 -8.18 -41.97 -26.96
CA LEU A 112 -7.48 -42.51 -25.79
C LEU A 112 -6.36 -41.59 -25.30
N ASP A 113 -5.57 -41.02 -26.21
CA ASP A 113 -4.51 -40.08 -25.85
C ASP A 113 -5.08 -38.79 -25.24
N TRP A 114 -6.26 -38.35 -25.69
CA TRP A 114 -6.98 -37.21 -25.12
C TRP A 114 -7.53 -37.52 -23.74
N ASP A 115 -8.31 -38.60 -23.63
CA ASP A 115 -9.02 -38.99 -22.42
C ASP A 115 -8.06 -39.30 -21.29
N LEU A 116 -7.00 -40.06 -21.55
CA LEU A 116 -6.08 -40.48 -20.50
C LEU A 116 -5.37 -39.27 -19.87
N ILE A 117 -4.99 -38.28 -20.68
CA ILE A 117 -4.39 -37.04 -20.20
C ILE A 117 -5.38 -36.26 -19.32
N HIS A 118 -6.64 -36.09 -19.75
CA HIS A 118 -7.64 -35.40 -18.95
C HIS A 118 -8.02 -36.14 -17.68
N ARG A 119 -8.12 -37.48 -17.74
CA ARG A 119 -8.45 -38.32 -16.58
C ARG A 119 -7.39 -38.24 -15.49
N VAL A 120 -6.11 -38.32 -15.85
CA VAL A 120 -5.01 -38.28 -14.87
C VAL A 120 -4.78 -36.87 -14.35
N HIS A 121 -4.65 -35.87 -15.23
CA HIS A 121 -4.27 -34.53 -14.81
C HIS A 121 -5.43 -33.76 -14.19
N LEU A 122 -6.48 -33.49 -14.98
CA LEU A 122 -7.55 -32.58 -14.57
C LEU A 122 -8.57 -33.28 -13.68
N ARG A 123 -9.14 -34.39 -14.15
CA ARG A 123 -10.14 -35.14 -13.39
C ARG A 123 -9.55 -35.73 -12.11
N GLY A 124 -8.33 -36.29 -12.17
CA GLY A 124 -7.62 -36.82 -11.00
C GLY A 124 -7.44 -35.74 -9.92
N SER A 125 -6.88 -34.59 -10.27
CA SER A 125 -6.72 -33.48 -9.32
C SER A 125 -8.05 -33.00 -8.73
N PHE A 126 -9.11 -32.94 -9.55
CA PHE A 126 -10.46 -32.65 -9.07
C PHE A 126 -10.93 -33.68 -8.04
N LEU A 127 -10.80 -34.98 -8.32
CA LEU A 127 -11.30 -36.04 -7.45
C LEU A 127 -10.57 -36.08 -6.11
N VAL A 128 -9.24 -35.98 -6.12
CA VAL A 128 -8.42 -35.97 -4.90
C VAL A 128 -8.73 -34.72 -4.06
N THR A 129 -8.80 -33.56 -4.70
CA THR A 129 -9.11 -32.29 -4.00
C THR A 129 -10.53 -32.28 -3.44
N ARG A 130 -11.50 -32.80 -4.19
CA ARG A 130 -12.89 -32.92 -3.74
C ARG A 130 -13.00 -33.81 -2.51
N ALA A 131 -12.32 -34.96 -2.51
CA ALA A 131 -12.31 -35.87 -1.36
C ALA A 131 -11.71 -35.19 -0.10
N ALA A 132 -10.67 -34.37 -0.25
CA ALA A 132 -10.05 -33.66 0.88
C ALA A 132 -10.88 -32.46 1.39
N TRP A 133 -11.73 -31.87 0.54
CA TRP A 133 -12.30 -30.53 0.74
C TRP A 133 -13.05 -30.36 2.07
N ASN A 134 -13.98 -31.28 2.36
CA ASN A 134 -14.79 -31.18 3.57
C ASN A 134 -13.96 -31.38 4.84
N HIS A 135 -12.89 -32.19 4.79
CA HIS A 135 -11.97 -32.33 5.91
C HIS A 135 -11.22 -31.02 6.18
N MET A 136 -10.66 -30.39 5.14
CA MET A 136 -9.96 -29.09 5.27
C MET A 136 -10.91 -27.99 5.76
N LYS A 137 -12.15 -27.96 5.23
CA LYS A 137 -13.19 -27.01 5.63
C LYS A 137 -13.57 -27.14 7.10
N ASN A 138 -13.76 -28.37 7.59
CA ASN A 138 -14.09 -28.61 8.99
C ASN A 138 -12.92 -28.25 9.92
N GLN A 139 -11.67 -28.48 9.47
CA GLN A 139 -10.45 -28.10 10.19
C GLN A 139 -10.13 -26.60 10.16
N LYS A 140 -10.78 -25.83 9.28
CA LYS A 140 -10.44 -24.42 8.97
C LYS A 140 -8.97 -24.21 8.60
N PHE A 141 -8.43 -25.19 7.87
CA PHE A 141 -7.07 -25.13 7.33
C PHE A 141 -6.98 -26.04 6.10
N GLY A 142 -6.43 -25.50 5.01
CA GLY A 142 -6.07 -26.28 3.84
C GLY A 142 -5.07 -25.55 2.95
N ARG A 143 -4.14 -26.30 2.35
CA ARG A 143 -3.24 -25.77 1.33
C ARG A 143 -3.21 -26.72 0.15
N ILE A 144 -3.52 -26.20 -1.03
CA ILE A 144 -3.67 -27.01 -2.25
C ILE A 144 -2.74 -26.43 -3.31
N ILE A 145 -1.99 -27.31 -3.97
CA ILE A 145 -1.17 -26.98 -5.12
C ILE A 145 -1.70 -27.70 -6.34
N MET A 146 -1.91 -26.94 -7.41
CA MET A 146 -2.16 -27.46 -8.75
C MET A 146 -0.90 -27.31 -9.60
N THR A 147 -0.52 -28.38 -10.31
CA THR A 147 0.66 -28.35 -11.19
C THR A 147 0.23 -28.12 -12.64
N THR A 148 0.30 -26.87 -13.10
CA THR A 148 0.18 -26.53 -14.52
C THR A 148 1.53 -26.70 -15.25
N SER A 149 1.74 -26.05 -16.39
CA SER A 149 3.01 -26.06 -17.12
C SER A 149 3.10 -24.85 -18.06
N GLY A 150 4.33 -24.52 -18.50
CA GLY A 150 4.53 -23.54 -19.58
C GLY A 150 3.77 -23.93 -20.87
N ALA A 151 3.68 -25.23 -21.19
CA ALA A 151 2.86 -25.70 -22.31
C ALA A 151 1.36 -25.39 -22.14
N GLY A 152 0.83 -25.45 -20.91
CA GLY A 152 -0.52 -25.01 -20.62
C GLY A 152 -0.71 -23.51 -20.81
N ILE A 153 0.24 -22.69 -20.36
CA ILE A 153 0.15 -21.23 -20.37
C ILE A 153 0.35 -20.66 -21.78
N TYR A 154 1.36 -21.14 -22.50
CA TYR A 154 1.83 -20.56 -23.77
C TYR A 154 1.50 -21.41 -24.99
N GLY A 155 1.02 -22.65 -24.78
CA GLY A 155 0.93 -23.65 -25.84
C GLY A 155 2.28 -24.31 -26.14
N ASN A 156 2.24 -25.54 -26.65
CA ASN A 156 3.42 -26.22 -27.19
C ASN A 156 3.02 -27.18 -28.33
N PHE A 157 3.88 -27.28 -29.35
CA PHE A 157 3.60 -28.12 -30.51
C PHE A 157 3.45 -29.59 -30.09
N GLY A 158 2.39 -30.25 -30.58
CA GLY A 158 2.15 -31.67 -30.32
C GLY A 158 1.59 -31.98 -28.91
N GLN A 159 1.19 -30.96 -28.14
CA GLN A 159 0.74 -31.13 -26.76
C GLN A 159 -0.66 -30.55 -26.52
N ALA A 160 -1.57 -30.59 -27.50
CA ALA A 160 -2.89 -29.99 -27.36
C ALA A 160 -3.73 -30.58 -26.20
N ASN A 161 -3.73 -31.91 -26.06
CA ASN A 161 -4.35 -32.63 -24.94
C ASN A 161 -3.76 -32.22 -23.58
N TYR A 162 -2.43 -32.18 -23.48
CA TYR A 162 -1.72 -31.84 -22.25
C TYR A 162 -1.90 -30.36 -21.87
N SER A 163 -1.78 -29.45 -22.83
CA SER A 163 -1.94 -28.02 -22.62
C SER A 163 -3.36 -27.69 -22.15
N ALA A 164 -4.38 -28.30 -22.78
CA ALA A 164 -5.78 -28.16 -22.36
C ALA A 164 -6.00 -28.62 -20.91
N ALA A 165 -5.50 -29.82 -20.54
CA ALA A 165 -5.64 -30.32 -19.18
C ALA A 165 -4.89 -29.44 -18.16
N LYS A 166 -3.68 -28.96 -18.50
CA LYS A 166 -2.84 -28.15 -17.62
C LYS A 166 -3.40 -26.74 -17.39
N LEU A 167 -3.96 -26.09 -18.40
CA LEU A 167 -4.62 -24.80 -18.21
C LEU A 167 -6.01 -24.97 -17.56
N GLY A 168 -6.68 -26.11 -17.78
CA GLY A 168 -7.89 -26.49 -17.05
C GLY A 168 -7.68 -26.58 -15.53
N LEU A 169 -6.49 -27.01 -15.09
CA LEU A 169 -6.12 -27.01 -13.67
C LEU A 169 -6.04 -25.60 -13.08
N LEU A 170 -5.56 -24.61 -13.84
CA LEU A 170 -5.57 -23.21 -13.43
C LEU A 170 -7.01 -22.70 -13.27
N GLY A 171 -7.89 -23.03 -14.22
CA GLY A 171 -9.32 -22.72 -14.12
C GLY A 171 -9.97 -23.33 -12.87
N LEU A 172 -9.66 -24.59 -12.57
CA LEU A 172 -10.11 -25.25 -11.33
C LEU A 172 -9.57 -24.53 -10.08
N ALA A 173 -8.28 -24.21 -10.05
CA ALA A 173 -7.64 -23.53 -8.93
C ALA A 173 -8.28 -22.16 -8.62
N ASN A 174 -8.60 -21.38 -9.66
CA ASN A 174 -9.21 -20.06 -9.54
C ASN A 174 -10.53 -20.13 -8.73
N THR A 175 -11.39 -21.10 -9.04
CA THR A 175 -12.66 -21.28 -8.33
C THR A 175 -12.44 -21.78 -6.90
N LEU A 176 -11.56 -22.77 -6.71
CA LEU A 176 -11.26 -23.30 -5.37
C LEU A 176 -10.67 -22.23 -4.43
N ALA A 177 -9.83 -21.33 -4.96
CA ALA A 177 -9.27 -20.22 -4.20
C ALA A 177 -10.36 -19.29 -3.63
N ILE A 178 -11.45 -19.07 -4.40
CA ILE A 178 -12.60 -18.26 -4.00
C ILE A 178 -13.44 -19.01 -2.96
N GLU A 179 -13.82 -20.25 -3.23
CA GLU A 179 -14.69 -21.05 -2.34
C GLU A 179 -14.03 -21.35 -0.99
N GLY A 180 -12.71 -21.55 -0.99
CA GLY A 180 -11.92 -21.95 0.17
C GLY A 180 -11.50 -20.80 1.08
N ARG A 181 -11.45 -19.56 0.57
CA ARG A 181 -10.87 -18.39 1.27
C ARG A 181 -11.41 -18.21 2.69
N LYS A 182 -12.74 -18.26 2.86
CA LYS A 182 -13.40 -18.04 4.16
C LYS A 182 -13.14 -19.15 5.19
N TYR A 183 -12.59 -20.28 4.76
CA TYR A 183 -12.24 -21.42 5.59
C TYR A 183 -10.73 -21.58 5.78
N ASN A 184 -9.92 -20.59 5.39
CA ASN A 184 -8.46 -20.68 5.39
C ASN A 184 -7.95 -21.88 4.57
N ILE A 185 -8.62 -22.14 3.44
CA ILE A 185 -8.17 -23.09 2.41
C ILE A 185 -7.66 -22.28 1.24
N TYR A 186 -6.36 -22.37 0.98
CA TYR A 186 -5.71 -21.68 -0.14
C TYR A 186 -5.33 -22.64 -1.24
N CYS A 187 -5.56 -22.23 -2.49
CA CYS A 187 -5.25 -23.00 -3.67
C CYS A 187 -4.36 -22.15 -4.58
N ASN A 188 -3.13 -22.60 -4.85
CA ASN A 188 -2.19 -21.93 -5.74
C ASN A 188 -1.76 -22.88 -6.86
N THR A 189 -1.29 -22.30 -7.96
CA THR A 189 -0.87 -23.05 -9.14
C THR A 189 0.61 -22.79 -9.42
N ILE A 190 1.35 -23.85 -9.75
CA ILE A 190 2.75 -23.75 -10.19
C ILE A 190 2.92 -24.29 -11.61
N ALA A 191 3.81 -23.65 -12.37
CA ALA A 191 4.31 -24.05 -13.67
C ALA A 191 5.81 -24.35 -13.53
N PRO A 192 6.17 -25.58 -13.14
CA PRO A 192 7.55 -25.92 -12.85
C PRO A 192 8.36 -26.19 -14.13
N VAL A 193 9.64 -25.84 -14.07
CA VAL A 193 10.67 -26.19 -15.06
C VAL A 193 11.75 -27.00 -14.34
N ALA A 194 11.72 -28.32 -14.51
CA ALA A 194 12.67 -29.24 -13.90
C ALA A 194 12.99 -30.42 -14.83
N GLY A 195 14.24 -30.85 -14.78
CA GLY A 195 14.74 -32.09 -15.37
C GLY A 195 14.08 -33.30 -14.73
N SER A 196 13.39 -34.08 -15.55
CA SER A 196 12.77 -35.34 -15.15
C SER A 196 12.69 -36.28 -16.35
N ARG A 197 12.27 -37.52 -16.11
CA ARG A 197 11.94 -38.48 -17.17
C ARG A 197 10.94 -37.94 -18.20
N LEU A 198 10.10 -36.96 -17.83
CA LEU A 198 9.14 -36.34 -18.74
C LEU A 198 9.78 -35.28 -19.66
N THR A 199 10.89 -34.65 -19.25
CA THR A 199 11.54 -33.57 -20.00
C THR A 199 12.79 -34.02 -20.76
N GLU A 200 13.29 -35.23 -20.50
CA GLU A 200 14.43 -35.84 -21.22
C GLU A 200 14.22 -35.92 -22.74
N THR A 201 12.96 -36.02 -23.20
CA THR A 201 12.64 -36.09 -24.64
C THR A 201 12.73 -34.74 -25.35
N VAL A 202 12.79 -33.63 -24.61
CA VAL A 202 12.68 -32.26 -25.15
C VAL A 202 13.83 -31.33 -24.71
N MET A 203 14.74 -31.79 -23.85
CA MET A 203 15.87 -31.01 -23.34
C MET A 203 17.21 -31.75 -23.53
N PRO A 204 18.32 -31.03 -23.77
CA PRO A 204 19.65 -31.62 -23.74
C PRO A 204 20.00 -32.24 -22.36
N PRO A 205 20.77 -33.34 -22.29
CA PRO A 205 21.07 -34.04 -21.04
C PRO A 205 21.69 -33.15 -19.95
N ASP A 206 22.59 -32.27 -20.33
CA ASP A 206 23.29 -31.30 -19.48
C ASP A 206 22.35 -30.24 -18.90
N LEU A 207 21.30 -29.86 -19.65
CA LEU A 207 20.24 -28.99 -19.14
C LEU A 207 19.31 -29.74 -18.18
N VAL A 208 18.95 -30.99 -18.49
CA VAL A 208 18.17 -31.86 -17.59
C VAL A 208 18.88 -32.03 -16.25
N ALA A 209 20.20 -32.28 -16.26
CA ALA A 209 21.00 -32.43 -15.06
C ALA A 209 21.10 -31.14 -14.21
N SER A 210 21.01 -29.98 -14.87
CA SER A 210 21.10 -28.67 -14.22
C SER A 210 19.77 -28.18 -13.63
N LEU A 211 18.64 -28.58 -14.23
CA LEU A 211 17.30 -28.18 -13.80
C LEU A 211 16.77 -29.09 -12.68
N LYS A 212 17.43 -29.03 -11.54
CA LYS A 212 17.15 -29.89 -10.38
C LYS A 212 15.74 -29.66 -9.79
N PRO A 213 14.93 -30.72 -9.55
CA PRO A 213 13.65 -30.63 -8.82
C PRO A 213 13.73 -29.88 -7.48
N GLU A 214 14.89 -29.95 -6.82
CA GLU A 214 15.24 -29.29 -5.57
C GLU A 214 15.09 -27.76 -5.64
N PHE A 215 15.15 -27.18 -6.84
CA PHE A 215 14.97 -25.74 -7.05
C PHE A 215 13.50 -25.29 -7.09
N VAL A 216 12.56 -26.23 -7.18
CA VAL A 216 11.11 -25.95 -7.20
C VAL A 216 10.48 -26.21 -5.83
N ALA A 217 10.95 -27.23 -5.11
CA ALA A 217 10.38 -27.64 -3.82
C ALA A 217 10.24 -26.49 -2.79
N PRO A 218 11.19 -25.55 -2.64
CA PRO A 218 11.06 -24.45 -1.69
C PRO A 218 9.82 -23.57 -1.92
N LEU A 219 9.42 -23.33 -3.18
CA LEU A 219 8.21 -22.57 -3.48
C LEU A 219 6.96 -23.34 -3.06
N VAL A 220 6.90 -24.64 -3.36
CA VAL A 220 5.77 -25.50 -2.97
C VAL A 220 5.61 -25.51 -1.45
N LEU A 221 6.72 -25.69 -0.71
CA LEU A 221 6.71 -25.63 0.75
C LEU A 221 6.22 -24.26 1.23
N TRP A 222 6.74 -23.15 0.70
CA TRP A 222 6.28 -21.81 1.08
C TRP A 222 4.77 -21.65 0.87
N LEU A 223 4.27 -21.98 -0.31
CA LEU A 223 2.85 -21.87 -0.64
C LEU A 223 1.95 -22.77 0.22
N CYS A 224 2.51 -23.85 0.79
CA CYS A 224 1.82 -24.76 1.69
C CYS A 224 2.00 -24.46 3.18
N HIS A 225 2.79 -23.46 3.55
CA HIS A 225 3.01 -23.13 4.96
C HIS A 225 1.82 -22.35 5.54
N GLU A 226 1.59 -22.48 6.85
CA GLU A 226 0.47 -21.82 7.52
C GLU A 226 0.57 -20.29 7.52
N GLN A 227 1.79 -19.75 7.52
CA GLN A 227 2.06 -18.31 7.45
C GLN A 227 1.88 -17.72 6.06
N CYS A 228 1.82 -18.54 5.00
CA CYS A 228 1.62 -18.04 3.66
C CYS A 228 0.16 -17.59 3.47
N GLN A 229 0.00 -16.35 3.00
CA GLN A 229 -1.29 -15.73 2.69
C GLN A 229 -1.63 -15.71 1.19
N GLU A 230 -0.74 -16.24 0.35
CA GLU A 230 -0.93 -16.28 -1.09
C GLU A 230 -2.05 -17.27 -1.44
N ASN A 231 -3.00 -16.84 -2.28
CA ASN A 231 -4.16 -17.66 -2.67
C ASN A 231 -4.67 -17.25 -4.06
N GLY A 232 -4.94 -18.24 -4.92
CA GLY A 232 -5.37 -18.02 -6.31
C GLY A 232 -4.24 -17.53 -7.22
N ALA A 233 -2.98 -17.73 -6.84
CA ALA A 233 -1.83 -17.27 -7.60
C ALA A 233 -1.31 -18.32 -8.58
N LEU A 234 -0.65 -17.85 -9.65
CA LEU A 234 0.09 -18.65 -10.61
C LEU A 234 1.57 -18.27 -10.55
N PHE A 235 2.45 -19.26 -10.39
CA PHE A 235 3.89 -19.06 -10.39
C PHE A 235 4.60 -19.93 -11.42
N GLU A 236 5.53 -19.35 -12.17
CA GLU A 236 6.58 -20.11 -12.87
C GLU A 236 7.81 -20.24 -11.98
N THR A 237 8.47 -21.39 -12.04
CA THR A 237 9.63 -21.66 -11.19
C THR A 237 10.57 -22.72 -11.78
N GLY A 238 11.88 -22.49 -11.63
CA GLY A 238 12.94 -23.40 -12.06
C GLY A 238 14.31 -22.76 -11.90
N ALA A 239 15.37 -23.57 -11.81
CA ALA A 239 16.76 -23.08 -11.68
C ALA A 239 17.04 -22.09 -10.52
N GLY A 240 16.16 -22.03 -9.52
CA GLY A 240 16.25 -21.08 -8.40
C GLY A 240 15.53 -19.74 -8.66
N TRP A 241 14.93 -19.56 -9.83
CA TRP A 241 14.11 -18.40 -10.17
C TRP A 241 12.61 -18.71 -9.94
N ILE A 242 11.88 -17.68 -9.51
CA ILE A 242 10.43 -17.74 -9.25
C ILE A 242 9.81 -16.43 -9.74
N ALA A 243 8.75 -16.53 -10.55
CA ALA A 243 7.94 -15.37 -10.94
C ALA A 243 6.46 -15.64 -10.81
N LYS A 244 5.70 -14.58 -10.53
CA LYS A 244 4.25 -14.60 -10.45
C LYS A 244 3.66 -14.10 -11.76
N LEU A 245 2.66 -14.83 -12.28
CA LEU A 245 1.93 -14.46 -13.49
C LEU A 245 0.53 -13.96 -13.13
N ARG A 246 -0.02 -13.09 -13.97
CA ARG A 246 -1.40 -12.59 -13.88
C ARG A 246 -1.92 -12.21 -15.27
N TRP A 247 -3.24 -12.12 -15.39
CA TRP A 247 -3.88 -11.58 -16.58
C TRP A 247 -3.73 -10.05 -16.66
N GLU A 248 -3.50 -9.57 -17.87
CA GLU A 248 -3.68 -8.18 -18.26
C GLU A 248 -4.76 -8.11 -19.35
N ARG A 249 -5.47 -6.98 -19.40
CA ARG A 249 -6.55 -6.76 -20.37
C ARG A 249 -6.38 -5.39 -20.97
N SER A 250 -6.36 -5.29 -22.31
CA SER A 250 -6.42 -3.98 -22.98
C SER A 250 -7.62 -3.17 -22.51
N LEU A 251 -7.55 -1.85 -22.65
CA LEU A 251 -8.73 -0.99 -22.44
C LEU A 251 -9.85 -1.36 -23.41
N GLY A 252 -9.49 -1.89 -24.58
CA GLY A 252 -10.40 -2.31 -25.63
C GLY A 252 -11.04 -1.12 -26.36
N ARG A 253 -12.03 -1.42 -27.20
CA ARG A 253 -12.76 -0.39 -27.95
C ARG A 253 -14.23 -0.76 -28.13
N THR A 254 -15.09 0.23 -27.94
CA THR A 254 -16.51 0.12 -28.31
C THR A 254 -16.65 0.32 -29.81
N VAL A 255 -16.97 -0.75 -30.54
CA VAL A 255 -17.09 -0.72 -32.02
C VAL A 255 -18.54 -0.76 -32.52
N ARG A 256 -19.50 -0.96 -31.61
CA ARG A 256 -20.94 -0.90 -31.87
C ARG A 256 -21.44 0.55 -31.76
N GLN A 257 -22.38 0.93 -32.62
CA GLN A 257 -23.10 2.21 -32.53
C GLN A 257 -24.58 1.98 -32.15
N LYS A 258 -25.22 3.02 -31.61
CA LYS A 258 -26.65 2.98 -31.25
C LYS A 258 -27.49 2.76 -32.50
N ASN A 259 -28.50 1.88 -32.41
CA ASN A 259 -29.45 1.60 -33.48
C ASN A 259 -28.82 1.13 -34.81
N GLN A 260 -27.55 0.73 -34.81
CA GLN A 260 -26.88 0.16 -35.96
C GLN A 260 -26.42 -1.27 -35.65
N PRO A 261 -26.55 -2.20 -36.59
CA PRO A 261 -25.97 -3.53 -36.42
C PRO A 261 -24.45 -3.41 -36.36
N MET A 262 -23.83 -4.10 -35.42
CA MET A 262 -22.37 -4.22 -35.34
C MET A 262 -21.87 -5.04 -36.53
N THR A 263 -20.87 -4.54 -37.25
CA THR A 263 -20.31 -5.20 -38.43
C THR A 263 -18.89 -5.73 -38.19
N PRO A 264 -18.45 -6.78 -38.91
CA PRO A 264 -17.06 -7.22 -38.89
C PRO A 264 -16.07 -6.14 -39.34
N GLU A 265 -16.46 -5.27 -40.27
CA GLU A 265 -15.62 -4.16 -40.75
C GLU A 265 -15.31 -3.17 -39.63
N ALA A 266 -16.29 -2.84 -38.78
CA ALA A 266 -16.08 -1.96 -37.62
C ALA A 266 -15.09 -2.56 -36.60
N VAL A 267 -15.04 -3.89 -36.47
CA VAL A 267 -14.03 -4.57 -35.64
C VAL A 267 -12.65 -4.44 -36.26
N ARG A 268 -12.52 -4.77 -37.57
CA ARG A 268 -11.25 -4.67 -38.31
C ARG A 268 -10.68 -3.25 -38.24
N ASP A 269 -11.52 -2.24 -38.46
CA ASP A 269 -11.10 -0.84 -38.56
C ASP A 269 -10.68 -0.25 -37.19
N GLN A 270 -10.93 -0.95 -36.09
CA GLN A 270 -10.51 -0.58 -34.74
C GLN A 270 -9.56 -1.63 -34.10
N TRP A 271 -9.07 -2.59 -34.89
CA TRP A 271 -8.33 -3.74 -34.37
C TRP A 271 -7.08 -3.35 -33.60
N ASP A 272 -6.31 -2.38 -34.10
CA ASP A 272 -5.09 -1.90 -33.43
C ASP A 272 -5.39 -1.34 -32.03
N GLN A 273 -6.52 -0.64 -31.85
CA GLN A 273 -6.94 -0.12 -30.54
C GLN A 273 -7.48 -1.23 -29.63
N ILE A 274 -8.17 -2.24 -30.19
CA ILE A 274 -8.64 -3.40 -29.41
C ILE A 274 -7.46 -4.17 -28.82
N CYS A 275 -6.38 -4.28 -29.60
CA CYS A 275 -5.16 -5.00 -29.25
C CYS A 275 -4.08 -4.13 -28.58
N ASP A 276 -4.36 -2.87 -28.26
CA ASP A 276 -3.42 -1.99 -27.57
C ASP A 276 -3.38 -2.28 -26.06
N PHE A 277 -2.21 -2.70 -25.56
CA PHE A 277 -1.96 -2.96 -24.14
C PHE A 277 -1.33 -1.78 -23.40
N THR A 278 -1.15 -0.64 -24.07
CA THR A 278 -0.84 0.62 -23.40
C THR A 278 -1.91 0.89 -22.35
N ASP A 279 -1.50 1.14 -21.11
CA ASP A 279 -2.38 1.35 -19.95
C ASP A 279 -3.36 0.19 -19.63
N ALA A 280 -3.04 -1.04 -20.06
CA ALA A 280 -3.86 -2.22 -19.79
C ALA A 280 -4.28 -2.36 -18.32
N THR A 281 -5.51 -2.81 -18.08
CA THR A 281 -5.99 -3.10 -16.72
C THR A 281 -5.52 -4.47 -16.23
N LYS A 282 -5.61 -4.69 -14.92
CA LYS A 282 -5.20 -5.93 -14.25
C LYS A 282 -6.40 -6.54 -13.53
N PRO A 283 -7.39 -7.06 -14.29
CA PRO A 283 -8.66 -7.50 -13.72
C PRO A 283 -8.43 -8.65 -12.73
N THR A 284 -9.11 -8.59 -11.59
CA THR A 284 -8.92 -9.55 -10.49
C THR A 284 -10.14 -10.42 -10.21
N SER A 285 -11.30 -10.08 -10.78
CA SER A 285 -12.56 -10.78 -10.54
C SER A 285 -13.50 -10.78 -11.75
N LEU A 286 -14.43 -11.73 -11.76
CA LEU A 286 -15.50 -11.78 -12.76
C LEU A 286 -16.40 -10.55 -12.67
N GLN A 287 -16.71 -10.08 -11.45
CA GLN A 287 -17.58 -8.94 -11.20
C GLN A 287 -17.02 -7.66 -11.84
N GLU A 288 -15.73 -7.39 -11.66
CA GLU A 288 -15.01 -6.26 -12.28
C GLU A 288 -15.12 -6.32 -13.82
N SER A 289 -14.92 -7.49 -14.40
CA SER A 289 -15.08 -7.68 -15.84
C SER A 289 -16.52 -7.44 -16.31
N THR A 290 -17.52 -7.98 -15.62
CA THR A 290 -18.94 -7.78 -15.97
C THR A 290 -19.36 -6.32 -15.88
N MET A 291 -18.94 -5.60 -14.83
CA MET A 291 -19.24 -4.17 -14.66
C MET A 291 -18.69 -3.34 -15.82
N SER A 292 -17.49 -3.65 -16.32
CA SER A 292 -16.94 -2.96 -17.49
C SER A 292 -17.79 -3.16 -18.74
N ILE A 293 -18.35 -4.36 -18.97
CA ILE A 293 -19.25 -4.62 -20.10
C ILE A 293 -20.58 -3.87 -19.95
N VAL A 294 -21.15 -3.85 -18.75
CA VAL A 294 -22.38 -3.08 -18.46
C VAL A 294 -22.17 -1.59 -18.71
N SER A 295 -20.99 -1.05 -18.36
CA SER A 295 -20.66 0.35 -18.65
C SER A 295 -20.64 0.64 -20.16
N VAL A 296 -20.09 -0.26 -20.99
CA VAL A 296 -20.12 -0.14 -22.46
C VAL A 296 -21.54 -0.17 -23.02
N LEU A 297 -22.45 -0.95 -22.42
CA LEU A 297 -23.86 -0.94 -22.83
C LEU A 297 -24.48 0.44 -22.66
N SER A 298 -24.31 1.04 -21.49
CA SER A 298 -24.81 2.39 -21.20
C SER A 298 -24.22 3.45 -22.14
N GLN A 299 -22.93 3.34 -22.48
CA GLN A 299 -22.26 4.24 -23.40
C GLN A 299 -22.87 4.18 -24.80
N VAL A 300 -23.10 2.98 -25.35
CA VAL A 300 -23.69 2.87 -26.69
C VAL A 300 -25.13 3.39 -26.71
N GLU A 301 -25.92 3.14 -25.68
CA GLU A 301 -27.31 3.63 -25.62
C GLU A 301 -27.41 5.15 -25.59
N SER A 302 -26.33 5.87 -25.31
CA SER A 302 -26.30 7.34 -25.32
C SER A 302 -26.13 8.00 -26.70
N GLY A 303 -25.76 7.26 -27.77
CA GLY A 303 -25.93 7.75 -29.17
C GLY A 303 -24.71 8.19 -29.98
N GLY A 304 -23.47 7.99 -29.54
CA GLY A 304 -22.30 8.03 -30.43
C GLY A 304 -21.66 9.39 -30.74
N GLU A 305 -22.13 10.51 -30.18
CA GLU A 305 -21.25 11.67 -29.95
C GLU A 305 -20.41 11.36 -28.71
N VAL A 306 -19.28 10.69 -28.93
CA VAL A 306 -17.92 11.18 -28.69
C VAL A 306 -16.96 10.00 -28.94
N SER A 307 -16.01 10.16 -29.86
CA SER A 307 -14.90 9.21 -29.98
C SER A 307 -13.78 9.62 -29.04
N GLY A 308 -13.55 8.77 -28.04
CA GLY A 308 -12.50 8.90 -27.02
C GLY A 308 -12.98 9.49 -25.70
N ASN A 309 -13.84 8.76 -24.97
CA ASN A 309 -14.47 9.13 -23.68
C ASN A 309 -15.19 10.47 -23.71
N PRO A 310 -16.52 10.52 -23.49
CA PRO A 310 -17.05 10.72 -22.14
C PRO A 310 -18.55 10.26 -22.04
N THR A 311 -19.15 10.00 -20.87
CA THR A 311 -19.93 10.96 -20.07
C THR A 311 -20.37 12.24 -20.77
N SER A 312 -21.68 12.38 -21.01
CA SER A 312 -22.46 13.58 -21.40
C SER A 312 -22.50 13.89 -22.92
N ALA A 313 -23.63 14.21 -23.58
CA ALA A 313 -25.03 14.50 -23.21
C ALA A 313 -25.92 14.32 -24.49
N ALA A 314 -27.26 14.37 -24.57
CA ALA A 314 -28.34 14.98 -23.80
C ALA A 314 -29.68 14.33 -24.30
N VAL A 315 -30.88 14.45 -23.72
CA VAL A 315 -31.53 15.52 -22.95
C VAL A 315 -32.65 14.89 -22.10
N SER A 316 -32.59 15.03 -20.78
CA SER A 316 -33.73 15.40 -19.93
C SER A 316 -33.22 15.64 -18.51
N SER A 317 -33.21 16.91 -18.08
CA SER A 317 -32.95 17.42 -16.71
C SER A 317 -31.86 16.70 -15.90
N SER A 318 -30.70 17.33 -15.71
CA SER A 318 -29.78 17.01 -14.61
C SER A 318 -30.55 17.04 -13.28
N GLY A 319 -31.01 15.88 -12.83
CA GLY A 319 -31.70 15.70 -11.57
C GLY A 319 -30.65 15.36 -10.53
N ILE A 320 -30.33 16.32 -9.67
CA ILE A 320 -29.68 16.03 -8.40
C ILE A 320 -30.82 15.76 -7.40
N ASN A 321 -30.79 14.64 -6.70
CA ASN A 321 -31.71 14.35 -5.60
C ASN A 321 -30.94 14.37 -4.27
N PRO A 322 -30.92 15.52 -3.55
CA PRO A 322 -30.17 15.66 -2.31
C PRO A 322 -30.54 14.63 -1.25
N ILE A 323 -31.81 14.21 -1.21
CA ILE A 323 -32.31 13.24 -0.20
C ILE A 323 -31.69 11.86 -0.42
N GLU A 324 -31.42 11.48 -1.67
CA GLU A 324 -30.79 10.19 -2.00
C GLU A 324 -29.26 10.26 -1.94
N ALA A 325 -28.67 11.43 -2.19
CA ALA A 325 -27.22 11.60 -2.22
C ALA A 325 -26.60 11.76 -0.82
N VAL A 326 -27.18 12.60 0.04
CA VAL A 326 -26.61 12.96 1.35
C VAL A 326 -26.56 11.76 2.29
N GLY A 327 -25.42 11.56 2.94
CA GLY A 327 -25.15 10.43 3.83
C GLY A 327 -24.65 9.17 3.10
N THR A 328 -24.64 9.16 1.76
CA THR A 328 -24.08 8.04 0.99
C THR A 328 -22.59 7.90 1.26
N LYS A 329 -22.18 6.68 1.65
CA LYS A 329 -20.77 6.30 1.80
C LYS A 329 -20.27 5.65 0.52
N LEU A 330 -19.13 6.13 0.04
CA LEU A 330 -18.44 5.50 -1.07
C LEU A 330 -17.60 4.31 -0.58
N PRO A 331 -17.30 3.34 -1.45
CA PRO A 331 -16.35 2.28 -1.13
C PRO A 331 -15.02 2.87 -0.63
N PRO A 332 -14.40 2.27 0.39
CA PRO A 332 -13.10 2.73 0.88
C PRO A 332 -12.07 2.61 -0.25
N SER A 333 -11.16 3.58 -0.31
CA SER A 333 -10.04 3.58 -1.26
C SER A 333 -8.72 3.50 -0.50
N SER A 334 -7.70 2.91 -1.11
CA SER A 334 -6.35 2.87 -0.56
C SER A 334 -5.39 3.64 -1.46
N PHE A 335 -4.48 4.39 -0.84
CA PHE A 335 -3.44 5.16 -1.51
C PHE A 335 -2.07 4.79 -0.93
N SER A 336 -1.25 4.13 -1.74
CA SER A 336 0.11 3.74 -1.37
C SER A 336 1.12 4.73 -1.94
N TYR A 337 2.06 5.16 -1.11
CA TYR A 337 3.11 6.10 -1.51
C TYR A 337 4.41 5.88 -0.75
N THR A 338 5.46 6.48 -1.28
CA THR A 338 6.82 6.48 -0.71
C THR A 338 7.33 7.92 -0.60
N HIS A 339 8.57 8.07 -0.17
CA HIS A 339 9.26 9.37 -0.16
C HIS A 339 9.22 10.06 -1.54
N ILE A 340 9.19 9.29 -2.63
CA ILE A 340 9.11 9.81 -4.01
C ILE A 340 7.88 10.73 -4.18
N GLN A 341 6.69 10.28 -3.77
CA GLN A 341 5.48 11.10 -3.91
C GLN A 341 5.51 12.33 -3.00
N CYS A 342 6.11 12.22 -1.81
CA CYS A 342 6.29 13.35 -0.90
C CYS A 342 7.15 14.44 -1.55
N ILE A 343 8.28 14.04 -2.15
CA ILE A 343 9.24 14.94 -2.82
C ILE A 343 8.62 15.52 -4.09
N LEU A 344 7.95 14.70 -4.93
CA LEU A 344 7.27 15.16 -6.14
C LEU A 344 6.21 16.21 -5.82
N TYR A 345 5.41 16.00 -4.77
CA TYR A 345 4.43 16.97 -4.33
C TYR A 345 5.11 18.26 -3.83
N ALA A 346 6.15 18.14 -3.00
CA ALA A 346 6.89 19.29 -2.49
C ALA A 346 7.43 20.17 -3.63
N LEU A 347 8.08 19.57 -4.63
CA LEU A 347 8.51 20.25 -5.85
C LEU A 347 7.32 20.84 -6.63
N GLY A 348 6.23 20.08 -6.76
CA GLY A 348 5.00 20.48 -7.43
C GLY A 348 4.32 21.70 -6.80
N VAL A 349 4.52 21.96 -5.51
CA VAL A 349 4.03 23.17 -4.82
C VAL A 349 5.11 24.23 -4.61
N GLY A 350 6.25 24.10 -5.28
CA GLY A 350 7.27 25.15 -5.36
C GLY A 350 8.39 25.06 -4.32
N MET A 351 8.51 23.97 -3.56
CA MET A 351 9.74 23.73 -2.81
C MET A 351 10.91 23.56 -3.79
N SER A 352 12.06 24.08 -3.40
CA SER A 352 13.24 24.16 -4.27
C SER A 352 14.51 24.16 -3.43
N THR A 353 15.56 23.55 -3.98
CA THR A 353 16.92 23.54 -3.41
C THR A 353 17.58 24.91 -3.33
N LYS A 354 16.96 25.96 -3.89
CA LYS A 354 17.39 27.35 -3.71
C LYS A 354 17.32 27.81 -2.25
N ASP A 355 16.41 27.22 -1.48
CA ASP A 355 16.26 27.48 -0.05
C ASP A 355 16.76 26.26 0.74
N PRO A 356 17.82 26.40 1.53
CA PRO A 356 18.36 25.32 2.34
C PRO A 356 17.31 24.69 3.29
N ASP A 357 16.36 25.49 3.78
CA ASP A 357 15.32 25.00 4.70
C ASP A 357 14.35 24.04 4.01
N HIS A 358 14.29 24.04 2.68
CA HIS A 358 13.46 23.11 1.93
C HIS A 358 14.04 21.71 1.82
N LEU A 359 15.33 21.50 2.15
CA LEU A 359 15.99 20.21 1.96
C LEU A 359 15.30 19.08 2.73
N ARG A 360 14.74 19.38 3.91
CA ARG A 360 13.95 18.44 4.74
C ARG A 360 12.67 17.93 4.07
N PHE A 361 12.20 18.57 2.99
CA PHE A 361 11.04 18.12 2.21
C PHE A 361 11.44 17.48 0.87
N LEU A 362 12.72 17.58 0.49
CA LEU A 362 13.21 17.25 -0.85
C LEU A 362 14.21 16.09 -0.87
N TYR A 363 14.77 15.73 0.28
CA TYR A 363 15.79 14.69 0.38
C TYR A 363 15.44 13.68 1.47
N GLU A 364 15.15 12.44 1.05
CA GLU A 364 14.78 11.33 1.92
C GLU A 364 15.88 10.89 2.89
N GLY A 365 17.14 11.26 2.62
CA GLY A 365 18.27 11.05 3.52
C GLY A 365 18.50 12.19 4.53
N HIS A 366 17.71 13.25 4.49
CA HIS A 366 17.75 14.30 5.51
C HIS A 366 17.24 13.76 6.85
N GLU A 367 17.89 14.10 7.95
CA GLU A 367 17.56 13.56 9.29
C GLU A 367 16.11 13.89 9.72
N ASP A 368 15.63 15.07 9.35
CA ASP A 368 14.25 15.53 9.55
C ASP A 368 13.37 15.38 8.30
N PHE A 369 13.64 14.39 7.43
CA PHE A 369 12.81 14.22 6.23
C PHE A 369 11.33 14.03 6.60
N VAL A 370 10.47 14.89 6.04
CA VAL A 370 9.06 14.96 6.42
C VAL A 370 8.19 15.32 5.22
N CYS A 371 6.97 14.77 5.20
CA CYS A 371 5.99 15.09 4.17
C CYS A 371 5.31 16.43 4.47
N LEU A 372 5.06 17.24 3.42
CA LEU A 372 4.33 18.50 3.60
C LEU A 372 2.89 18.23 4.07
N PRO A 373 2.39 18.97 5.08
CA PRO A 373 1.03 18.80 5.59
C PRO A 373 -0.05 18.84 4.50
N SER A 374 0.09 19.75 3.55
CA SER A 374 -0.86 19.93 2.45
C SER A 374 -0.91 18.74 1.48
N PHE A 375 0.05 17.80 1.51
CA PHE A 375 -0.02 16.54 0.76
C PHE A 375 -1.23 15.69 1.15
N GLY A 376 -1.78 15.88 2.35
CA GLY A 376 -2.97 15.16 2.82
C GLY A 376 -4.20 15.33 1.91
N VAL A 377 -4.24 16.37 1.08
CA VAL A 377 -5.31 16.55 0.08
C VAL A 377 -5.17 15.59 -1.10
N ILE A 378 -3.95 15.25 -1.51
CA ILE A 378 -3.68 14.34 -2.64
C ILE A 378 -4.19 12.94 -2.33
N VAL A 379 -3.94 12.48 -1.10
CA VAL A 379 -4.40 11.18 -0.61
C VAL A 379 -5.93 11.07 -0.70
N ALA A 380 -6.63 12.13 -0.26
CA ALA A 380 -8.08 12.17 -0.29
C ALA A 380 -8.66 12.41 -1.69
N GLN A 381 -7.96 13.15 -2.55
CA GLN A 381 -8.38 13.46 -3.93
C GLN A 381 -8.44 12.21 -4.82
N SER A 382 -7.65 11.17 -4.51
CA SER A 382 -7.66 9.90 -5.26
C SER A 382 -9.06 9.28 -5.40
N VAL A 383 -9.95 9.49 -4.42
CA VAL A 383 -11.36 9.06 -4.46
C VAL A 383 -12.16 9.78 -5.54
N LEU A 384 -11.95 11.10 -5.67
CA LEU A 384 -12.64 11.93 -6.66
C LEU A 384 -12.25 11.56 -8.09
N MET A 385 -10.96 11.22 -8.30
CA MET A 385 -10.43 10.82 -9.60
C MET A 385 -10.73 9.36 -9.96
N GLY A 386 -11.06 8.52 -8.99
CA GLY A 386 -11.45 7.11 -9.19
C GLY A 386 -12.91 6.90 -9.63
N GLY A 387 -13.65 7.96 -9.97
CA GLY A 387 -15.05 7.87 -10.39
C GLY A 387 -16.06 7.73 -9.26
N GLY A 388 -15.68 7.95 -8.00
CA GLY A 388 -16.57 7.72 -6.85
C GLY A 388 -17.92 8.44 -6.91
N LEU A 389 -17.96 9.67 -7.47
CA LEU A 389 -19.17 10.47 -7.59
C LEU A 389 -20.23 9.90 -8.55
N THR A 390 -19.84 9.13 -9.59
CA THR A 390 -20.80 8.54 -10.54
C THR A 390 -21.57 7.36 -9.93
N SER A 391 -21.07 6.81 -8.83
CA SER A 391 -21.71 5.70 -8.11
C SER A 391 -22.73 6.15 -7.06
N VAL A 392 -22.85 7.46 -6.81
CA VAL A 392 -23.76 8.00 -5.78
C VAL A 392 -25.19 8.07 -6.33
N PRO A 393 -26.17 7.40 -5.70
CA PRO A 393 -27.58 7.53 -6.05
C PRO A 393 -28.03 8.99 -5.99
N GLY A 394 -28.71 9.47 -7.04
CA GLY A 394 -29.22 10.84 -7.09
C GLY A 394 -28.20 11.90 -7.53
N LEU A 395 -26.95 11.55 -7.90
CA LEU A 395 -25.98 12.48 -8.49
C LEU A 395 -25.69 12.16 -9.96
N ASN A 396 -26.49 12.73 -10.88
CA ASN A 396 -26.21 12.70 -12.32
C ASN A 396 -25.43 13.95 -12.74
N ILE A 397 -24.10 13.91 -12.59
CA ILE A 397 -23.20 15.06 -12.78
C ILE A 397 -22.49 14.97 -14.13
N ASP A 398 -22.52 16.06 -14.89
CA ASP A 398 -21.64 16.28 -16.05
C ASP A 398 -20.29 16.83 -15.57
N PHE A 399 -19.22 16.02 -15.66
CA PHE A 399 -17.89 16.40 -15.18
C PHE A 399 -17.25 17.54 -15.98
N THR A 400 -17.72 17.86 -17.18
CA THR A 400 -17.25 19.04 -17.93
C THR A 400 -17.70 20.35 -17.28
N GLN A 401 -18.71 20.29 -16.41
CA GLN A 401 -19.29 21.43 -15.69
C GLN A 401 -18.92 21.44 -14.19
N VAL A 402 -17.93 20.64 -13.80
CA VAL A 402 -17.48 20.49 -12.41
C VAL A 402 -16.31 21.42 -12.13
N LEU A 403 -16.49 22.32 -11.17
CA LEU A 403 -15.45 23.18 -10.64
C LEU A 403 -15.17 22.83 -9.19
N HIS A 404 -13.88 22.69 -8.84
CA HIS A 404 -13.48 22.60 -7.45
C HIS A 404 -13.59 24.01 -6.83
N GLY A 405 -14.61 24.22 -5.99
CA GLY A 405 -14.93 25.53 -5.43
C GLY A 405 -14.19 25.86 -4.14
N GLU A 406 -14.16 24.92 -3.20
CA GLU A 406 -13.52 25.11 -1.88
C GLU A 406 -12.86 23.83 -1.38
N GLN A 407 -11.78 23.99 -0.61
CA GLN A 407 -11.07 22.89 0.03
C GLN A 407 -10.89 23.18 1.52
N TYR A 408 -11.16 22.19 2.36
CA TYR A 408 -10.70 22.13 3.75
C TYR A 408 -9.83 20.89 3.97
N LEU A 409 -8.74 21.05 4.71
CA LEU A 409 -7.89 19.96 5.20
C LEU A 409 -7.57 20.21 6.66
N GLU A 410 -7.72 19.19 7.50
CA GLU A 410 -7.32 19.16 8.90
C GLU A 410 -6.47 17.92 9.17
N LEU A 411 -5.33 18.11 9.82
CA LEU A 411 -4.43 17.05 10.23
C LEU A 411 -4.58 16.80 11.73
N TYR A 412 -4.72 15.54 12.09
CA TYR A 412 -4.73 15.07 13.47
C TYR A 412 -3.37 14.51 13.89
N LYS A 413 -2.59 14.01 12.90
CA LYS A 413 -1.23 13.51 13.07
C LYS A 413 -0.38 13.89 11.85
N PRO A 414 0.95 13.96 11.97
CA PRO A 414 1.83 14.11 10.83
C PRO A 414 1.63 12.98 9.80
N LEU A 415 1.72 13.32 8.52
CA LEU A 415 1.68 12.32 7.45
C LEU A 415 2.97 11.48 7.49
N PRO A 416 2.88 10.14 7.39
CA PRO A 416 4.07 9.33 7.25
C PRO A 416 4.80 9.65 5.94
N THR A 417 6.08 9.32 5.85
CA THR A 417 6.89 9.56 4.64
C THR A 417 6.79 8.43 3.62
N SER A 418 6.13 7.33 3.99
CA SER A 418 5.77 6.21 3.12
C SER A 418 4.70 5.37 3.80
N GLY A 419 3.91 4.63 3.04
CA GLY A 419 2.94 3.68 3.56
C GLY A 419 1.71 3.59 2.69
N THR A 420 0.70 2.90 3.20
CA THR A 420 -0.61 2.79 2.56
C THR A 420 -1.65 3.40 3.49
N LEU A 421 -2.39 4.38 2.98
CA LEU A 421 -3.46 5.05 3.70
C LEU A 421 -4.81 4.62 3.13
N THR A 422 -5.82 4.53 3.99
CA THR A 422 -7.18 4.18 3.58
C THR A 422 -8.10 5.37 3.79
N SER A 423 -8.87 5.75 2.78
CA SER A 423 -9.79 6.88 2.81
C SER A 423 -11.24 6.40 2.74
N GLU A 424 -12.05 6.85 3.69
CA GLU A 424 -13.50 6.68 3.74
C GLU A 424 -14.19 7.99 3.37
N THR A 425 -15.11 7.95 2.40
CA THR A 425 -15.77 9.15 1.87
C THR A 425 -17.27 9.11 2.09
N THR A 426 -17.84 10.24 2.50
CA THR A 426 -19.28 10.43 2.68
C THR A 426 -19.75 11.71 1.99
N ILE A 427 -20.89 11.68 1.30
CA ILE A 427 -21.54 12.90 0.81
C ILE A 427 -22.16 13.62 2.01
N ALA A 428 -21.55 14.72 2.42
CA ALA A 428 -21.90 15.44 3.64
C ALA A 428 -23.12 16.36 3.44
N ASP A 429 -23.26 16.95 2.25
CA ASP A 429 -24.37 17.84 1.91
C ASP A 429 -24.46 18.09 0.40
N VAL A 430 -25.62 18.59 -0.05
CA VAL A 430 -25.86 19.06 -1.42
C VAL A 430 -26.69 20.35 -1.38
N LEU A 431 -26.07 21.48 -1.73
CA LEU A 431 -26.62 22.82 -1.57
C LEU A 431 -27.01 23.44 -2.93
N ASP A 432 -28.15 24.11 -3.03
CA ASP A 432 -28.49 24.96 -4.18
C ASP A 432 -27.86 26.36 -4.03
N LYS A 433 -27.11 26.82 -5.03
CA LYS A 433 -26.53 28.18 -5.10
C LYS A 433 -27.15 29.02 -6.23
N GLY A 434 -28.30 28.62 -6.76
CA GLY A 434 -29.09 29.31 -7.77
C GLY A 434 -28.51 29.20 -9.20
N SER A 435 -27.20 29.38 -9.37
CA SER A 435 -26.50 29.15 -10.63
C SER A 435 -26.04 27.70 -10.84
N GLY A 436 -26.19 26.85 -9.84
CA GLY A 436 -25.76 25.45 -9.82
C GLY A 436 -25.84 24.84 -8.43
N ALA A 437 -25.40 23.59 -8.30
CA ALA A 437 -25.38 22.87 -7.02
C ALA A 437 -23.96 22.76 -6.46
N VAL A 438 -23.81 22.76 -5.15
CA VAL A 438 -22.55 22.46 -4.44
C VAL A 438 -22.69 21.12 -3.75
N ILE A 439 -21.78 20.20 -4.01
CA ILE A 439 -21.70 18.90 -3.34
C ILE A 439 -20.55 18.97 -2.34
N LEU A 440 -20.86 18.71 -1.07
CA LEU A 440 -19.88 18.62 0.00
C LEU A 440 -19.52 17.16 0.24
N MET A 441 -18.23 16.85 0.24
CA MET A 441 -17.72 15.50 0.47
C MET A 441 -16.74 15.50 1.63
N ASP A 442 -17.06 14.73 2.65
CA ASP A 442 -16.19 14.49 3.80
C ASP A 442 -15.36 13.24 3.56
N VAL A 443 -14.04 13.36 3.66
CA VAL A 443 -13.08 12.25 3.49
C VAL A 443 -12.24 12.12 4.75
N LYS A 444 -12.33 10.96 5.40
CA LYS A 444 -11.50 10.58 6.55
C LYS A 444 -10.42 9.62 6.09
N THR A 445 -9.17 9.92 6.39
CA THR A 445 -8.04 9.11 5.96
C THR A 445 -7.32 8.51 7.17
N PHE A 446 -7.03 7.22 7.08
CA PHE A 446 -6.50 6.40 8.17
C PHE A 446 -5.15 5.78 7.81
N CYS A 447 -4.27 5.67 8.79
CA CYS A 447 -3.05 4.85 8.78
C CYS A 447 -3.18 3.81 9.89
N ASP A 448 -3.15 2.51 9.56
CA ASP A 448 -3.27 1.43 10.55
C ASP A 448 -4.44 1.63 11.55
N GLU A 449 -5.63 1.97 11.01
CA GLU A 449 -6.87 2.28 11.76
C GLU A 449 -6.89 3.64 12.50
N GLU A 450 -5.77 4.35 12.58
CA GLU A 450 -5.72 5.68 13.21
C GLU A 450 -6.09 6.79 12.21
N LEU A 451 -7.00 7.67 12.59
CA LEU A 451 -7.37 8.84 11.80
C LEU A 451 -6.20 9.83 11.75
N ILE A 452 -5.66 10.09 10.56
CA ILE A 452 -4.53 11.01 10.37
C ILE A 452 -4.96 12.37 9.82
N CYS A 453 -5.94 12.41 8.92
CA CYS A 453 -6.46 13.66 8.37
C CYS A 453 -7.93 13.56 7.95
N PHE A 454 -8.56 14.72 7.91
CA PHE A 454 -9.90 14.95 7.40
C PHE A 454 -9.86 15.98 6.29
N ASN A 455 -10.51 15.69 5.18
CA ASN A 455 -10.70 16.63 4.09
C ASN A 455 -12.19 16.88 3.87
N GLN A 456 -12.56 18.12 3.56
CA GLN A 456 -13.88 18.43 3.01
C GLN A 456 -13.72 19.11 1.65
N PHE A 457 -14.19 18.45 0.60
CA PHE A 457 -14.22 18.97 -0.76
C PHE A 457 -15.56 19.64 -1.04
N SER A 458 -15.53 20.79 -1.71
CA SER A 458 -16.70 21.48 -2.22
C SER A 458 -16.64 21.53 -3.74
N VAL A 459 -17.54 20.78 -4.37
CA VAL A 459 -17.58 20.58 -5.82
C VAL A 459 -18.80 21.30 -6.37
N PHE A 460 -18.59 22.32 -7.20
CA PHE A 460 -19.66 23.09 -7.83
C PHE A 460 -20.02 22.49 -9.19
N VAL A 461 -21.30 22.23 -9.41
CA VAL A 461 -21.87 21.72 -10.66
C VAL A 461 -22.75 22.80 -11.28
N VAL A 462 -22.34 23.34 -12.42
CA VAL A 462 -23.07 24.39 -13.14
C VAL A 462 -24.40 23.84 -13.69
N GLY A 463 -25.51 24.59 -13.56
CA GLY A 463 -26.75 24.33 -14.29
C GLY A 463 -27.84 23.49 -13.59
N SER A 464 -27.60 22.93 -12.40
CA SER A 464 -28.63 22.25 -11.61
C SER A 464 -29.41 23.24 -10.73
N ARG A 465 -30.67 23.52 -11.06
CA ARG A 465 -31.57 24.45 -10.32
C ARG A 465 -32.73 23.70 -9.68
N GLY A 466 -33.20 24.14 -8.50
CA GLY A 466 -34.44 23.67 -7.88
C GLY A 466 -34.23 22.69 -6.72
N LEU A 467 -33.08 22.73 -6.06
CA LEU A 467 -32.75 21.94 -4.87
C LEU A 467 -33.02 22.75 -3.60
N ARG A 468 -33.02 22.11 -2.42
CA ARG A 468 -33.32 22.77 -1.14
C ARG A 468 -32.47 24.03 -0.97
N ARG A 469 -33.12 25.14 -0.60
CA ARG A 469 -32.42 26.39 -0.29
C ARG A 469 -31.63 26.26 1.01
N GLU A 470 -30.47 26.91 1.06
CA GLU A 470 -29.59 26.98 2.24
C GLU A 470 -30.33 27.48 3.51
N GLU A 471 -31.46 28.19 3.33
CA GLU A 471 -32.34 28.70 4.39
C GLU A 471 -33.32 27.65 4.97
N GLU A 472 -33.54 26.53 4.29
CA GLU A 472 -34.46 25.44 4.70
C GLU A 472 -33.75 24.32 5.50
N LEU A 473 -32.41 24.35 5.52
CA LEU A 473 -31.57 23.45 6.28
C LEU A 473 -31.06 24.22 7.50
N GLY A 474 -31.07 23.62 8.69
CA GLY A 474 -30.31 24.15 9.83
C GLY A 474 -28.80 24.24 9.52
N GLN A 475 -27.96 24.46 10.54
CA GLN A 475 -26.50 24.60 10.40
C GLN A 475 -25.91 23.66 9.32
N SER A 476 -25.44 24.26 8.21
CA SER A 476 -24.77 23.54 7.12
C SER A 476 -23.50 22.84 7.64
N ASN A 477 -23.24 21.62 7.17
CA ASN A 477 -22.02 20.86 7.48
C ASN A 477 -20.74 21.46 6.83
N SER A 478 -20.87 22.56 6.08
CA SER A 478 -19.75 23.24 5.43
C SER A 478 -18.81 23.92 6.43
N LYS A 479 -17.51 23.70 6.28
CA LYS A 479 -16.48 24.46 7.00
C LYS A 479 -16.49 25.92 6.52
N LEU A 480 -16.76 26.84 7.44
CA LEU A 480 -16.92 28.27 7.17
C LEU A 480 -15.63 28.90 6.62
N LEU A 481 -15.81 29.81 5.65
CA LEU A 481 -14.77 30.71 5.19
C LEU A 481 -14.60 31.88 6.16
N CYS A 482 -13.42 32.48 6.18
CA CYS A 482 -13.12 33.66 6.97
C CYS A 482 -12.55 34.76 6.07
N PRO A 483 -13.26 35.88 5.85
CA PRO A 483 -12.69 37.00 5.09
C PRO A 483 -11.44 37.55 5.81
N PRO A 484 -10.50 38.16 5.06
CA PRO A 484 -9.33 38.77 5.66
C PRO A 484 -9.72 39.98 6.53
N PRO A 485 -8.99 40.25 7.62
CA PRO A 485 -9.17 41.45 8.43
C PRO A 485 -9.07 42.74 7.60
N GLN A 486 -9.88 43.75 7.95
CA GLN A 486 -9.88 45.06 7.27
C GLN A 486 -8.72 45.96 7.77
N ARG A 487 -7.48 45.47 7.63
CA ARG A 487 -6.22 46.16 7.94
C ARG A 487 -5.12 45.68 7.01
N ALA A 488 -3.94 46.32 7.04
CA ALA A 488 -2.78 45.84 6.28
C ALA A 488 -2.34 44.43 6.72
N PRO A 489 -1.85 43.58 5.80
CA PRO A 489 -1.33 42.25 6.12
C PRO A 489 -0.09 42.35 7.01
N ASP A 490 0.07 41.40 7.92
CA ASP A 490 1.23 41.28 8.79
C ASP A 490 2.46 40.78 8.03
N ALA A 491 2.23 39.95 7.00
CA ALA A 491 3.27 39.46 6.11
C ALA A 491 2.74 39.28 4.69
N VAL A 492 3.63 39.47 3.71
CA VAL A 492 3.36 39.23 2.30
C VAL A 492 4.52 38.42 1.73
N VAL A 493 4.21 37.25 1.16
CA VAL A 493 5.19 36.41 0.48
C VAL A 493 4.82 36.33 -0.99
N ILE A 494 5.82 36.45 -1.86
CA ILE A 494 5.66 36.37 -3.31
C ILE A 494 6.55 35.24 -3.79
N ASP A 495 5.97 34.28 -4.50
CA ASP A 495 6.72 33.19 -5.11
C ASP A 495 6.24 32.92 -6.54
N SER A 496 7.18 32.68 -7.45
CA SER A 496 6.91 32.51 -8.88
C SER A 496 6.75 31.04 -9.20
N THR A 497 5.67 30.70 -9.88
CA THR A 497 5.50 29.35 -10.43
C THR A 497 6.36 29.17 -11.67
N SER A 498 6.81 27.94 -11.94
CA SER A 498 7.41 27.59 -13.23
C SER A 498 6.35 27.59 -14.35
N THR A 499 6.75 27.80 -15.59
CA THR A 499 5.90 27.53 -16.76
C THR A 499 5.44 26.06 -16.81
N ASP A 500 6.24 25.15 -16.26
CA ASP A 500 5.93 23.72 -16.17
C ASP A 500 5.28 23.31 -14.84
N GLN A 501 4.87 24.28 -13.99
CA GLN A 501 4.40 23.97 -12.63
C GLN A 501 3.20 23.03 -12.61
N ALA A 502 2.24 23.23 -13.52
CA ALA A 502 1.07 22.35 -13.64
C ALA A 502 1.46 20.94 -14.16
N ALA A 503 2.43 20.87 -15.09
CA ALA A 503 2.95 19.61 -15.62
C ALA A 503 3.71 18.80 -14.56
N LEU A 504 4.38 19.47 -13.61
CA LEU A 504 5.01 18.83 -12.47
C LEU A 504 3.99 18.44 -11.39
N TYR A 505 3.10 19.37 -11.00
CA TYR A 505 2.14 19.14 -9.93
C TYR A 505 1.20 17.97 -10.20
N ARG A 506 0.72 17.82 -11.45
CA ARG A 506 -0.16 16.70 -11.84
C ARG A 506 0.42 15.32 -11.57
N LEU A 507 1.75 15.18 -11.55
CA LEU A 507 2.42 13.91 -11.21
C LEU A 507 2.15 13.47 -9.75
N SER A 508 1.63 14.37 -8.91
CA SER A 508 1.17 14.05 -7.57
C SER A 508 -0.14 13.26 -7.56
N GLY A 509 -0.93 13.27 -8.65
CA GLY A 509 -2.13 12.43 -8.78
C GLY A 509 -3.34 13.07 -9.46
N ASP A 510 -3.29 14.35 -9.85
CA ASP A 510 -4.39 15.03 -10.55
C ASP A 510 -4.11 15.12 -12.06
N TRP A 511 -4.62 14.13 -12.79
CA TRP A 511 -4.36 13.95 -14.22
C TRP A 511 -5.29 14.75 -15.14
N ASN A 512 -6.16 15.62 -14.61
CA ASN A 512 -7.15 16.36 -15.40
C ASN A 512 -6.48 17.11 -16.58
N PRO A 513 -6.89 16.83 -17.85
CA PRO A 513 -6.27 17.43 -19.03
C PRO A 513 -6.36 18.95 -19.09
N LEU A 514 -7.32 19.57 -18.38
CA LEU A 514 -7.47 21.02 -18.24
C LEU A 514 -6.17 21.76 -17.88
N HIS A 515 -5.27 21.07 -17.18
CA HIS A 515 -4.03 21.63 -16.65
C HIS A 515 -2.81 21.41 -17.54
N ILE A 516 -2.95 20.76 -18.71
CA ILE A 516 -1.81 20.52 -19.61
C ILE A 516 -2.15 20.57 -21.10
N ASP A 517 -3.36 20.20 -21.51
CA ASP A 517 -3.78 20.18 -22.91
C ASP A 517 -4.53 21.49 -23.27
N PRO A 518 -3.98 22.31 -24.19
CA PRO A 518 -4.64 23.53 -24.63
C PRO A 518 -6.03 23.32 -25.24
N SER A 519 -6.26 22.20 -25.92
CA SER A 519 -7.55 21.91 -26.57
C SER A 519 -8.62 21.66 -25.52
N PHE A 520 -8.28 20.87 -24.49
CA PHE A 520 -9.19 20.60 -23.38
C PHE A 520 -9.41 21.83 -22.51
N ALA A 521 -8.37 22.64 -22.26
CA ALA A 521 -8.50 23.90 -21.55
C ALA A 521 -9.48 24.86 -22.24
N ALA A 522 -9.44 24.92 -23.58
CA ALA A 522 -10.37 25.71 -24.38
C ALA A 522 -11.83 25.22 -24.26
N MET A 523 -12.06 23.90 -24.20
CA MET A 523 -13.40 23.35 -23.95
C MET A 523 -13.98 23.77 -22.60
N GLY A 524 -13.13 23.87 -21.57
CA GLY A 524 -13.48 24.40 -20.24
C GLY A 524 -13.61 25.92 -20.17
N GLY A 525 -13.49 26.63 -21.30
CA GLY A 525 -13.60 28.10 -21.37
C GLY A 525 -12.32 28.86 -21.01
N PHE A 526 -11.17 28.19 -20.91
CA PHE A 526 -9.89 28.81 -20.62
C PHE A 526 -9.06 29.03 -21.89
N LYS A 527 -8.35 30.15 -21.98
CA LYS A 527 -7.53 30.47 -23.16
C LYS A 527 -6.26 29.61 -23.29
N ALA A 528 -5.83 28.99 -22.20
CA ALA A 528 -4.66 28.13 -22.10
C ALA A 528 -4.78 27.27 -20.83
N PRO A 529 -3.98 26.20 -20.69
CA PRO A 529 -3.97 25.37 -19.49
C PRO A 529 -3.68 26.18 -18.23
N ILE A 530 -4.52 26.01 -17.21
CA ILE A 530 -4.41 26.73 -15.93
C ILE A 530 -3.68 25.87 -14.90
N LEU A 531 -3.10 26.51 -13.89
CA LEU A 531 -2.54 25.82 -12.73
C LEU A 531 -3.67 25.23 -11.88
N HIS A 532 -3.45 24.05 -11.28
CA HIS A 532 -4.39 23.44 -10.34
C HIS A 532 -4.65 24.39 -9.16
N GLY A 533 -5.92 24.52 -8.76
CA GLY A 533 -6.27 25.26 -7.54
C GLY A 533 -5.55 24.70 -6.31
N LEU A 534 -5.48 23.36 -6.20
CA LEU A 534 -4.77 22.66 -5.14
C LEU A 534 -3.24 22.85 -5.17
N CYS A 535 -2.66 23.22 -6.31
CA CYS A 535 -1.27 23.65 -6.37
C CYS A 535 -1.12 25.04 -5.70
N SER A 536 -1.97 26.01 -6.05
CA SER A 536 -1.97 27.33 -5.41
C SER A 536 -2.25 27.26 -3.91
N PHE A 537 -3.11 26.33 -3.49
CA PHE A 537 -3.34 25.96 -2.09
C PHE A 537 -2.06 25.49 -1.39
N GLY A 538 -1.27 24.61 -2.04
CA GLY A 538 0.00 24.13 -1.51
C GLY A 538 1.04 25.25 -1.36
N PHE A 539 1.13 26.15 -2.34
CA PHE A 539 1.94 27.37 -2.25
C PHE A 539 1.54 28.22 -1.03
N ALA A 540 0.25 28.47 -0.85
CA ALA A 540 -0.26 29.26 0.26
C ALA A 540 0.03 28.59 1.63
N ALA A 541 -0.17 27.28 1.73
CA ALA A 541 0.13 26.51 2.95
C ALA A 541 1.61 26.60 3.34
N ARG A 542 2.53 26.44 2.37
CA ARG A 542 3.97 26.55 2.67
C ARG A 542 4.41 27.98 2.99
N HIS A 543 3.79 29.00 2.40
CA HIS A 543 4.08 30.40 2.75
C HIS A 543 3.75 30.67 4.22
N VAL A 544 2.61 30.16 4.70
CA VAL A 544 2.26 30.26 6.13
C VAL A 544 3.22 29.46 7.01
N LEU A 545 3.52 28.21 6.63
CA LEU A 545 4.45 27.36 7.39
C LEU A 545 5.82 28.03 7.54
N LYS A 546 6.36 28.56 6.45
CA LYS A 546 7.64 29.27 6.48
C LYS A 546 7.56 30.53 7.33
N GLN A 547 6.50 31.32 7.20
CA GLN A 547 6.39 32.63 7.84
C GLN A 547 6.03 32.59 9.33
N PHE A 548 5.23 31.62 9.76
CA PHE A 548 4.63 31.59 11.10
C PHE A 548 4.87 30.28 11.87
N ALA A 549 5.49 29.29 11.23
CA ALA A 549 5.77 27.99 11.83
C ALA A 549 7.22 27.52 11.66
N ASP A 550 8.15 28.36 11.20
CA ASP A 550 9.56 28.01 10.99
C ASP A 550 9.75 26.73 10.13
N ASN A 551 8.84 26.53 9.16
CA ASN A 551 8.75 25.31 8.36
C ASN A 551 8.61 24.01 9.19
N ASP A 552 8.10 24.08 10.42
CA ASP A 552 7.75 22.91 11.24
C ASP A 552 6.35 22.39 10.88
N PRO A 553 6.24 21.21 10.24
CA PRO A 553 4.96 20.63 9.86
C PRO A 553 4.08 20.26 11.04
N SER A 554 4.67 19.99 12.22
CA SER A 554 3.92 19.59 13.41
C SER A 554 3.03 20.71 13.95
N ARG A 555 3.33 21.96 13.59
CA ARG A 555 2.51 23.12 13.93
C ARG A 555 1.32 23.32 13.01
N PHE A 556 1.27 22.63 11.86
CA PHE A 556 0.12 22.72 10.97
C PHE A 556 -1.09 21.99 11.57
N LYS A 557 -2.23 22.67 11.69
CA LYS A 557 -3.48 22.04 12.13
C LYS A 557 -4.47 21.90 10.98
N ALA A 558 -4.83 23.01 10.34
CA ALA A 558 -5.83 22.99 9.28
C ALA A 558 -5.65 24.12 8.28
N ILE A 559 -6.28 23.98 7.12
CA ILE A 559 -6.37 25.03 6.10
C ILE A 559 -7.74 24.98 5.43
N LYS A 560 -8.31 26.16 5.18
CA LYS A 560 -9.54 26.35 4.40
C LYS A 560 -9.26 27.35 3.28
N VAL A 561 -9.72 27.08 2.07
CA VAL A 561 -9.67 28.05 0.96
C VAL A 561 -10.94 28.00 0.10
N ARG A 562 -11.26 29.11 -0.55
CA ARG A 562 -12.13 29.17 -1.74
C ARG A 562 -11.32 29.56 -2.96
N PHE A 563 -11.42 28.78 -4.03
CA PHE A 563 -10.81 29.07 -5.34
C PHE A 563 -11.70 30.07 -6.08
N ALA A 564 -11.17 31.27 -6.35
CA ALA A 564 -11.94 32.37 -6.92
C ALA A 564 -11.66 32.60 -8.40
N LYS A 565 -10.40 32.46 -8.82
CA LYS A 565 -9.92 32.74 -10.19
C LYS A 565 -8.74 31.83 -10.55
N PRO A 566 -8.53 31.54 -11.85
CA PRO A 566 -7.41 30.73 -12.30
C PRO A 566 -6.07 31.44 -12.13
N VAL A 567 -5.01 30.66 -11.91
CA VAL A 567 -3.61 31.08 -12.00
C VAL A 567 -3.01 30.44 -13.26
N MET A 568 -2.23 31.19 -14.04
CA MET A 568 -1.49 30.61 -15.18
C MET A 568 -0.11 30.13 -14.71
N PRO A 569 0.37 28.95 -15.14
CA PRO A 569 1.75 28.54 -14.90
C PRO A 569 2.74 29.60 -15.42
N GLY A 570 3.76 29.93 -14.62
CA GLY A 570 4.70 31.02 -14.88
C GLY A 570 4.37 32.34 -14.15
N GLN A 571 3.15 32.50 -13.63
CA GLN A 571 2.77 33.67 -12.84
C GLN A 571 3.23 33.57 -11.39
N SER A 572 3.29 34.71 -10.70
CA SER A 572 3.69 34.79 -9.30
C SER A 572 2.49 34.86 -8.37
N ILE A 573 2.47 33.98 -7.37
CA ILE A 573 1.46 33.95 -6.31
C ILE A 573 1.95 34.84 -5.17
N GLN A 574 1.21 35.90 -4.90
CA GLN A 574 1.36 36.77 -3.73
C GLN A 574 0.40 36.33 -2.64
N THR A 575 0.91 35.82 -1.53
CA THR A 575 0.12 35.45 -0.34
C THR A 575 0.21 36.55 0.71
N GLU A 576 -0.91 37.22 0.94
CA GLU A 576 -1.11 38.19 2.02
C GLU A 576 -1.63 37.46 3.26
N MET A 577 -1.03 37.74 4.42
CA MET A 577 -1.26 36.97 5.65
C MET A 577 -1.52 37.90 6.83
N TRP A 578 -2.54 37.58 7.63
CA TRP A 578 -2.88 38.29 8.87
C TRP A 578 -2.96 37.28 10.02
N LYS A 579 -2.19 37.50 11.09
CA LYS A 579 -2.16 36.65 12.27
C LYS A 579 -3.18 37.12 13.30
N GLU A 580 -4.07 36.23 13.72
CA GLU A 580 -5.00 36.42 14.84
C GLU A 580 -4.95 35.19 15.75
N GLY A 581 -4.16 35.30 16.83
CA GLY A 581 -3.86 34.15 17.69
C GLY A 581 -3.13 33.05 16.92
N ASN A 582 -3.74 31.86 16.89
CA ASN A 582 -3.22 30.69 16.18
C ASN A 582 -3.75 30.56 14.73
N ARG A 583 -4.65 31.44 14.30
CA ARG A 583 -5.19 31.47 12.94
C ARG A 583 -4.44 32.51 12.12
N ILE A 584 -3.98 32.10 10.94
CA ILE A 584 -3.43 32.97 9.92
C ILE A 584 -4.47 33.10 8.81
N HIS A 585 -5.15 34.24 8.73
CA HIS A 585 -6.01 34.57 7.60
C HIS A 585 -5.14 34.78 6.38
N ILE A 586 -5.56 34.28 5.23
CA ILE A 586 -4.80 34.39 3.99
C ILE A 586 -5.67 34.86 2.82
N GLN A 587 -5.03 35.60 1.92
CA GLN A 587 -5.55 35.91 0.61
C GLN A 587 -4.43 35.72 -0.40
N CYS A 588 -4.69 35.07 -1.52
CA CYS A 588 -3.70 34.94 -2.59
C CYS A 588 -4.11 35.72 -3.83
N LYS A 589 -3.15 36.43 -4.43
CA LYS A 589 -3.30 37.16 -5.68
C LYS A 589 -2.28 36.68 -6.70
N VAL A 590 -2.61 36.83 -7.98
CA VAL A 590 -1.61 36.83 -9.05
C VAL A 590 -0.96 38.21 -9.07
N LYS A 591 0.33 38.29 -8.74
CA LYS A 591 1.06 39.57 -8.61
C LYS A 591 0.98 40.41 -9.87
N GLU A 592 1.04 39.78 -11.04
CA GLU A 592 1.10 40.45 -12.33
C GLU A 592 -0.23 41.12 -12.72
N THR A 593 -1.35 40.71 -12.11
CA THR A 593 -2.71 41.15 -12.50
C THR A 593 -3.52 41.69 -11.33
N ASP A 594 -3.01 41.60 -10.10
CA ASP A 594 -3.71 41.81 -8.84
C ASP A 594 -5.02 40.99 -8.67
N ALA A 595 -5.24 39.98 -9.53
CA ALA A 595 -6.42 39.14 -9.47
C ALA A 595 -6.35 38.25 -8.21
N VAL A 596 -7.36 38.37 -7.34
CA VAL A 596 -7.49 37.49 -6.17
C VAL A 596 -7.91 36.09 -6.62
N VAL A 597 -7.09 35.09 -6.28
CA VAL A 597 -7.25 33.69 -6.69
C VAL A 597 -7.66 32.76 -5.55
N LEU A 598 -7.25 33.05 -4.31
CA LEU A 598 -7.75 32.39 -3.10
C LEU A 598 -8.40 33.41 -2.17
N THR A 599 -9.64 33.13 -1.75
CA THR A 599 -10.46 34.02 -0.91
C THR A 599 -11.00 33.31 0.32
N GLY A 600 -11.39 34.09 1.33
CA GLY A 600 -12.04 33.57 2.54
C GLY A 600 -11.21 32.53 3.29
N ALA A 601 -9.90 32.58 3.13
CA ALA A 601 -9.00 31.48 3.44
C ALA A 601 -8.28 31.70 4.76
N TYR A 602 -7.90 30.61 5.41
CA TYR A 602 -7.06 30.64 6.60
C TYR A 602 -6.25 29.35 6.75
N VAL A 603 -5.19 29.43 7.54
CA VAL A 603 -4.45 28.30 8.09
C VAL A 603 -4.54 28.39 9.61
N ASP A 604 -5.00 27.34 10.25
CA ASP A 604 -4.87 27.17 11.69
C ASP A 604 -3.56 26.45 12.00
N LEU A 605 -2.83 27.01 12.95
CA LEU A 605 -1.67 26.38 13.55
C LEU A 605 -2.03 25.82 14.93
N HIS A 606 -1.34 24.79 15.36
CA HIS A 606 -1.26 24.49 16.78
C HIS A 606 -0.55 25.66 17.48
N GLY A 607 -1.00 25.99 18.69
CA GLY A 607 -0.29 26.95 19.52
C GLY A 607 1.16 26.51 19.67
N ALA A 608 2.09 27.47 19.75
CA ALA A 608 3.38 27.15 20.37
C ALA A 608 3.02 26.53 21.73
N ALA A 609 3.65 25.40 22.09
CA ALA A 609 3.44 24.82 23.42
C ALA A 609 3.52 25.96 24.44
N GLU A 610 2.40 26.25 25.12
CA GLU A 610 2.44 27.19 26.23
C GLU A 610 3.41 26.57 27.23
N ALA A 611 4.57 27.19 27.38
CA ALA A 611 5.31 27.05 28.60
C ALA A 611 4.34 27.48 29.71
N SER A 612 3.93 26.53 30.53
CA SER A 612 3.16 26.79 31.74
C SER A 612 3.82 27.93 32.50
N PRO A 613 3.06 28.89 33.06
CA PRO A 613 3.62 29.87 33.98
C PRO A 613 3.88 29.18 35.32
N GLU A 614 4.93 28.38 35.38
CA GLU A 614 5.69 28.19 36.61
C GLU A 614 6.90 29.11 36.51
N ASP A 615 7.18 29.81 37.61
CA ASP A 615 8.08 30.95 37.74
C ASP A 615 9.31 30.93 36.82
N PRO A 616 9.76 32.10 36.31
CA PRO A 616 11.03 32.15 35.60
C PRO A 616 12.10 31.55 36.50
N PRO A 617 12.83 30.49 36.10
CA PRO A 617 13.98 30.10 36.87
C PRO A 617 14.94 31.28 36.76
N GLN A 618 15.19 31.86 37.91
CA GLN A 618 16.17 32.91 38.13
C GLN A 618 17.37 32.72 37.19
N ALA A 619 17.79 33.80 36.55
CA ALA A 619 19.07 33.89 35.86
C ALA A 619 20.17 33.33 36.80
N GLY A 620 20.60 32.09 36.56
CA GLY A 620 21.47 31.33 37.47
C GLY A 620 21.46 29.79 37.33
N GLY A 621 20.46 29.17 36.68
CA GLY A 621 20.36 27.70 36.54
C GLY A 621 21.28 27.07 35.49
N LEU A 622 21.64 25.79 35.68
CA LEU A 622 22.37 24.96 34.69
C LEU A 622 21.41 24.50 33.58
N HIS A 623 21.83 24.53 32.32
CA HIS A 623 21.02 24.10 31.19
C HIS A 623 20.72 22.59 31.20
N SER A 624 21.65 21.79 31.72
CA SER A 624 21.49 20.35 31.93
C SER A 624 20.28 19.97 32.78
N GLU A 625 19.77 20.86 33.66
CA GLU A 625 18.62 20.54 34.51
C GLU A 625 17.34 20.31 33.71
N LEU A 626 17.16 21.03 32.60
CA LEU A 626 16.02 20.84 31.69
C LEU A 626 16.09 19.47 31.01
N VAL A 627 17.30 19.06 30.62
CA VAL A 627 17.53 17.73 30.02
C VAL A 627 17.22 16.63 31.02
N PHE A 628 17.70 16.74 32.26
CA PHE A 628 17.38 15.75 33.28
C PHE A 628 15.89 15.74 33.64
N ALA A 629 15.20 16.88 33.67
CA ALA A 629 13.76 16.92 33.88
C ALA A 629 13.00 16.10 32.81
N GLU A 630 13.40 16.22 31.54
CA GLU A 630 12.80 15.46 30.43
C GLU A 630 13.09 13.96 30.54
N ILE A 631 14.35 13.58 30.82
CA ILE A 631 14.73 12.20 31.10
C ILE A 631 13.86 11.62 32.22
N GLY A 632 13.63 12.40 33.29
CA GLY A 632 12.79 12.02 34.42
C GLY A 632 11.33 11.77 34.05
N ARG A 633 10.74 12.62 33.19
CA ARG A 633 9.37 12.42 32.67
C ARG A 633 9.28 11.09 31.93
N ARG A 634 10.22 10.84 31.02
CA ARG A 634 10.19 9.64 30.17
C ARG A 634 10.39 8.33 30.94
N ILE A 635 11.24 8.34 31.96
CA ILE A 635 11.41 7.18 32.84
C ILE A 635 10.09 6.81 33.53
N LYS A 636 9.20 7.78 33.82
CA LYS A 636 7.86 7.47 34.34
C LYS A 636 7.00 6.72 33.33
N ASP A 637 7.10 7.05 32.04
CA ASP A 637 6.25 6.50 30.98
C ASP A 637 6.76 5.14 30.45
N THR A 638 8.08 5.00 30.24
CA THR A 638 8.67 3.82 29.57
C THR A 638 9.74 3.10 30.40
N GLY A 639 9.93 3.50 31.66
CA GLY A 639 11.05 3.04 32.48
C GLY A 639 11.13 1.52 32.67
N SER A 640 10.01 0.80 32.75
CA SER A 640 9.97 -0.67 32.84
C SER A 640 10.60 -1.38 31.64
N GLU A 641 10.52 -0.80 30.45
CA GLU A 641 11.19 -1.34 29.25
C GLU A 641 12.67 -0.96 29.22
N LEU A 642 12.99 0.27 29.62
CA LEU A 642 14.36 0.77 29.69
C LEU A 642 15.19 -0.03 30.71
N VAL A 643 14.62 -0.39 31.86
CA VAL A 643 15.28 -1.24 32.87
C VAL A 643 15.69 -2.59 32.28
N LYS A 644 14.81 -3.24 31.49
CA LYS A 644 15.11 -4.53 30.84
C LYS A 644 16.25 -4.43 29.83
N LYS A 645 16.34 -3.33 29.09
CA LYS A 645 17.35 -3.10 28.04
C LYS A 645 18.70 -2.66 28.61
N VAL A 646 18.67 -1.79 29.62
CA VAL A 646 19.86 -1.10 30.12
C VAL A 646 20.48 -1.86 31.30
N ASN A 647 19.70 -2.17 32.34
CA ASN A 647 20.10 -2.89 33.56
C ASN A 647 21.35 -2.31 34.25
N ALA A 648 21.36 -0.99 34.51
CA ALA A 648 22.49 -0.28 35.11
C ALA A 648 22.08 1.03 35.82
N VAL A 649 22.90 1.48 36.78
CA VAL A 649 22.77 2.79 37.44
C VAL A 649 23.85 3.76 36.93
N PHE A 650 23.44 4.92 36.43
CA PHE A 650 24.30 5.98 35.90
C PHE A 650 24.34 7.17 36.84
N GLY A 651 25.55 7.52 37.30
CA GLY A 651 25.81 8.78 37.96
C GLY A 651 26.24 9.85 36.95
N TRP A 652 25.83 11.09 37.18
CA TRP A 652 26.22 12.25 36.38
C TRP A 652 26.75 13.34 37.28
N GLU A 653 27.86 13.93 36.88
CA GLU A 653 28.49 15.08 37.50
C GLU A 653 28.57 16.20 36.46
N ILE A 654 27.65 17.15 36.53
CA ILE A 654 27.65 18.31 35.64
C ILE A 654 28.58 19.36 36.24
N THR A 655 29.49 19.87 35.43
CA THR A 655 30.45 20.90 35.82
C THR A 655 30.15 22.23 35.16
N LYS A 656 30.42 23.33 35.87
CA LYS A 656 30.42 24.70 35.35
C LYS A 656 31.65 25.41 35.92
N ASP A 657 32.40 26.09 35.08
CA ASP A 657 33.69 26.72 35.44
C ASP A 657 34.68 25.75 36.15
N GLY A 658 34.68 24.48 35.73
CA GLY A 658 35.58 23.44 36.24
C GLY A 658 35.23 22.88 37.63
N LYS A 659 34.12 23.27 38.23
CA LYS A 659 33.60 22.71 39.51
C LYS A 659 32.31 21.93 39.27
N ILE A 660 32.07 20.89 40.06
CA ILE A 660 30.79 20.16 40.04
C ILE A 660 29.69 21.11 40.49
N ALA A 661 28.77 21.41 39.58
CA ALA A 661 27.66 22.34 39.79
C ALA A 661 26.35 21.57 40.06
N ALA A 662 26.19 20.35 39.53
CA ALA A 662 25.09 19.46 39.88
C ALA A 662 25.48 17.98 39.78
N GLN A 663 24.77 17.13 40.53
CA GLN A 663 24.88 15.69 40.43
C GLN A 663 23.50 15.08 40.20
N TRP A 664 23.45 14.04 39.37
CA TRP A 664 22.21 13.31 39.05
C TRP A 664 22.46 11.81 39.03
N THR A 665 21.40 11.06 39.32
CA THR A 665 21.43 9.59 39.25
C THR A 665 20.25 9.09 38.43
N ILE A 666 20.54 8.31 37.39
CA ILE A 666 19.55 7.56 36.61
C ILE A 666 19.68 6.09 37.01
N ASP A 667 18.70 5.56 37.73
CA ASP A 667 18.61 4.14 38.04
C ASP A 667 17.73 3.45 36.99
N LEU A 668 18.33 2.65 36.12
CA LEU A 668 17.64 1.77 35.17
C LEU A 668 17.99 0.31 35.46
N LYS A 669 18.13 -0.02 36.75
CA LYS A 669 18.45 -1.36 37.24
C LYS A 669 17.36 -1.88 38.17
N ASN A 670 16.78 -1.00 38.98
CA ASN A 670 15.82 -1.34 40.01
C ASN A 670 14.41 -0.82 39.69
N GLY A 671 13.39 -1.59 40.08
CA GLY A 671 11.98 -1.19 39.92
C GLY A 671 11.59 -0.90 38.47
N SER A 672 10.80 0.16 38.26
CA SER A 672 10.46 0.72 36.95
C SER A 672 11.46 1.77 36.46
N GLY A 673 12.61 1.93 37.13
CA GLY A 673 13.57 2.98 36.89
C GLY A 673 13.23 4.31 37.57
N SER A 674 14.25 5.12 37.86
CA SER A 674 14.07 6.43 38.51
C SER A 674 15.17 7.42 38.17
N LEU A 675 14.87 8.72 38.34
CA LEU A 675 15.84 9.82 38.29
C LEU A 675 15.86 10.54 39.64
N GLN A 676 17.05 10.84 40.15
CA GLN A 676 17.24 11.58 41.40
C GLN A 676 18.29 12.69 41.22
N LYS A 677 18.01 13.88 41.76
CA LYS A 677 19.00 14.98 41.87
C LYS A 677 19.78 14.83 43.18
N GLY A 678 21.10 14.87 43.10
CA GLY A 678 22.03 14.72 44.22
C GLY A 678 22.95 13.49 44.12
N PRO A 679 23.96 13.41 45.00
CA PRO A 679 24.89 12.27 45.04
C PRO A 679 24.13 10.99 45.39
N HIS A 680 24.34 9.94 44.59
CA HIS A 680 23.75 8.63 44.85
C HIS A 680 24.24 8.09 46.21
N SER A 681 23.33 7.59 47.05
CA SER A 681 23.69 6.96 48.32
C SER A 681 24.32 5.57 48.16
N GLY A 682 24.25 4.97 46.96
CA GLY A 682 24.87 3.70 46.57
C GLY A 682 26.02 3.84 45.56
N LYS A 683 26.55 2.72 45.05
CA LYS A 683 27.58 2.71 44.01
C LYS A 683 26.94 2.72 42.62
N ALA A 684 27.11 3.80 41.86
CA ALA A 684 26.75 3.84 40.44
C ALA A 684 27.63 2.84 39.65
N ASP A 685 27.03 2.14 38.67
CA ASP A 685 27.76 1.20 37.81
C ASP A 685 28.71 1.97 36.87
N VAL A 686 28.33 3.19 36.49
CA VAL A 686 29.14 4.13 35.72
C VAL A 686 28.84 5.58 36.14
N THR A 687 29.84 6.44 36.14
CA THR A 687 29.70 7.87 36.44
C THR A 687 30.31 8.70 35.32
N ILE A 688 29.56 9.69 34.83
CA ILE A 688 29.95 10.56 33.72
C ILE A 688 30.11 11.98 34.23
N THR A 689 31.26 12.58 33.96
CA THR A 689 31.54 13.99 34.27
C THR A 689 31.66 14.77 32.98
N VAL A 690 30.90 15.86 32.84
CA VAL A 690 30.85 16.69 31.62
C VAL A 690 30.49 18.13 31.98
N SER A 691 30.91 19.11 31.18
CA SER A 691 30.47 20.50 31.38
C SER A 691 28.99 20.67 31.04
N ASP A 692 28.33 21.67 31.61
CA ASP A 692 26.93 21.98 31.32
C ASP A 692 26.72 22.28 29.83
N GLU A 693 27.69 22.98 29.22
CA GLU A 693 27.70 23.32 27.80
C GLU A 693 27.96 22.09 26.90
N ASP A 694 29.01 21.30 27.17
CA ASP A 694 29.33 20.13 26.35
C ASP A 694 28.25 19.04 26.49
N PHE A 695 27.57 18.96 27.63
CA PHE A 695 26.45 18.02 27.82
C PHE A 695 25.28 18.36 26.89
N LEU A 696 24.94 19.64 26.75
CA LEU A 696 23.94 20.08 25.78
C LEU A 696 24.35 19.76 24.35
N GLU A 697 25.60 20.03 23.97
CA GLU A 697 26.07 19.71 22.62
C GLU A 697 25.99 18.20 22.34
N VAL A 698 26.28 17.36 23.33
CA VAL A 698 26.15 15.90 23.23
C VAL A 698 24.70 15.47 23.05
N VAL A 699 23.78 16.05 23.83
CA VAL A 699 22.35 15.75 23.76
C VAL A 699 21.74 16.21 22.43
N GLN A 700 22.13 17.39 21.93
CA GLN A 700 21.70 17.94 20.65
C GLN A 700 22.37 17.28 19.43
N GLY A 701 23.23 16.28 19.63
CA GLY A 701 23.95 15.60 18.55
C GLY A 701 25.08 16.42 17.89
N LYS A 702 25.32 17.64 18.34
CA LYS A 702 26.38 18.54 17.84
C LYS A 702 27.78 18.05 18.23
N LEU A 703 27.91 17.41 19.40
CA LEU A 703 29.16 16.84 19.88
C LEU A 703 29.04 15.32 20.04
N ASN A 704 29.82 14.58 19.25
CA ASN A 704 29.83 13.12 19.35
C ASN A 704 30.38 12.67 20.74
N PRO A 705 29.67 11.81 21.50
CA PRO A 705 30.10 11.39 22.84
C PRO A 705 31.47 10.70 22.89
N GLN A 706 31.84 9.92 21.87
CA GLN A 706 33.15 9.26 21.81
C GLN A 706 34.26 10.30 21.58
N LYS A 707 34.03 11.29 20.71
CA LYS A 707 34.98 12.41 20.51
C LYS A 707 35.12 13.27 21.77
N ALA A 708 34.02 13.53 22.49
CA ALA A 708 34.05 14.23 23.77
C ALA A 708 34.88 13.46 24.81
N PHE A 709 34.77 12.13 24.83
CA PHE A 709 35.57 11.28 25.71
C PHE A 709 37.07 11.33 25.38
N PHE A 710 37.46 11.11 24.11
CA PHE A 710 38.87 11.12 23.71
C PHE A 710 39.54 12.49 23.81
N SER A 711 38.78 13.58 23.72
CA SER A 711 39.28 14.95 23.91
C SER A 711 39.33 15.38 25.38
N GLY A 712 38.84 14.55 26.31
CA GLY A 712 38.83 14.84 27.75
C GLY A 712 37.71 15.77 28.23
N LYS A 713 36.81 16.20 27.32
CA LYS A 713 35.61 17.01 27.62
C LYS A 713 34.54 16.22 28.37
N LEU A 714 34.48 14.91 28.14
CA LEU A 714 33.64 13.96 28.86
C LEU A 714 34.53 12.93 29.54
N LYS A 715 34.35 12.72 30.85
CA LYS A 715 35.10 11.71 31.62
C LYS A 715 34.15 10.64 32.10
N VAL A 716 34.58 9.38 32.03
CA VAL A 716 33.80 8.23 32.49
C VAL A 716 34.60 7.47 33.54
N ARG A 717 33.96 7.16 34.66
CA ARG A 717 34.51 6.33 35.75
C ARG A 717 33.57 5.14 36.00
N GLY A 718 34.11 3.99 36.39
CA GLY A 718 33.34 2.75 36.58
C GLY A 718 33.36 1.86 35.34
N ASN A 719 32.26 1.16 35.05
CA ASN A 719 32.19 0.24 33.92
C ASN A 719 31.94 1.00 32.61
N ILE A 720 33.03 1.33 31.91
CA ILE A 720 33.02 2.12 30.66
C ILE A 720 32.18 1.45 29.57
N MET A 721 32.08 0.12 29.51
CA MET A 721 31.26 -0.54 28.48
C MET A 721 29.76 -0.21 28.63
N LEU A 722 29.30 0.09 29.85
CA LEU A 722 27.92 0.52 30.07
C LEU A 722 27.66 1.94 29.57
N SER A 723 28.69 2.78 29.39
CA SER A 723 28.50 4.12 28.82
C SER A 723 28.11 4.06 27.34
N GLN A 724 28.34 2.95 26.63
CA GLN A 724 27.84 2.75 25.26
C GLN A 724 26.32 2.64 25.19
N LYS A 725 25.66 2.26 26.30
CA LYS A 725 24.19 2.22 26.38
C LYS A 725 23.56 3.59 26.61
N LEU A 726 24.36 4.64 26.80
CA LEU A 726 23.86 6.01 26.94
C LEU A 726 23.10 6.48 25.72
N GLU A 727 23.41 5.99 24.53
CA GLU A 727 22.66 6.33 23.33
C GLU A 727 21.18 5.94 23.48
N VAL A 728 20.87 4.80 24.12
CA VAL A 728 19.47 4.40 24.41
C VAL A 728 18.76 5.37 25.35
N ILE A 729 19.52 6.07 26.20
CA ILE A 729 19.02 7.06 27.16
C ILE A 729 18.95 8.46 26.51
N LEU A 730 19.86 8.81 25.58
CA LEU A 730 20.03 10.18 25.07
C LEU A 730 19.52 10.40 23.63
N LYS A 731 19.35 9.35 22.82
CA LYS A 731 19.04 9.44 21.38
C LYS A 731 17.72 10.13 21.04
N ASP A 732 16.78 10.14 21.98
CA ASP A 732 15.49 10.83 21.80
C ASP A 732 15.43 12.20 22.51
N HIS A 733 16.52 12.65 23.13
CA HIS A 733 16.61 13.96 23.81
C HIS A 733 17.26 15.05 22.95
N ALA A 734 17.62 14.74 21.70
CA ALA A 734 18.08 15.72 20.71
C ALA A 734 17.00 16.71 20.26
N LYS A 735 15.78 16.61 20.81
CA LYS A 735 14.61 17.47 20.55
C LYS A 735 14.24 18.33 21.77
N LEU A 736 15.23 18.83 22.50
CA LEU A 736 15.09 19.82 23.59
C LEU A 736 15.53 21.21 23.16
#